data_AF-A0A5T1RQL9-F1
#
_entry.id   AF-A0A5T1RQL9-F1
#
_cell.length_a   1.000
_cell.length_b   1.000
_cell.length_c   1.000
_cell.angle_alpha   90.00
_cell.angle_beta   90.00
_cell.angle_gamma   90.00
#
_symmetry.space_group_name_H-M   'P 1'
#
loop_
_entity.id
_entity.type
_entity.pdbx_description
1 polymer ?
#
loop_
_entity_poly.entity_id
_entity_poly.type
_entity_poly.pdbx_seq_one_letter_code
_entity_poly.pdbx_strand_id
1 'polypeptide(L)'
;MKKNASSKILLSLGVATLLYSGAFAAEITFNGDSDLDKYFDINEKDNVATFKNENYKNKQDVTFNISTSAFDDAPEDTKINIDLGNNSLTLKNQMDYQGKTAALVKNFNVDAKDFKTTDIGLSYFNAGIINANFTMEGSGKDFDLGNIDKNKASSLLIFNGSRENTNDTVNGSLTVNGDFSTTNSAIVSMKSDTFKVNGTATLKEAGLGFLSQFYSNLDVNDFIALRAKDIKTDTLNEDTNAGALILKTASSYINENLLNGDDYAAYLDVTDDKKYGGAFVDYKLSLKNCGGDKCLVINGGATAAAKNLTNQIAVDLEAITRIIDGLDNEQAKKALQEQKTELEKLQQEAMQNGGKIDDEKYIDLVNKNSNLNLSANDKASILVLRSITEQLGSIGADLASREGVKLALQIKKDTDNTGKSVSNLNSASSAVNTTMNISNDVSIGSRVAMLNNPFGTYASKMNGLKFAALDSDMRPSYVNEYTNSVWANAFGGANIIDGDSGAMYGATVGVDKQANDDVLWGAYFTYANAKIKDNNLEQKSDNFQLGMYSTINIAPQWELNLKAYAQVSPTKQDNVQIDGAYNSDYTSKFLGLSANAGRVFDFSDNTLFIKPFAGINYYFSYTPSHTENGAIAKDIDSMKNNSVSVEVGAEFRKYMNENSYIFVTPKIEQFVINSGDDYTANLAVNNTFFASIEANNKKKTYGQIIVGGNVDFTNQLSMNLGFGAKQILAGKVDNKNETYLSGQVGLKYKF
;
A
#
# COMPACT_ATOMS: atom_id res chain seq x y z
N MET A 1 56.25 92.10 5.43
CA MET A 1 56.39 92.74 6.76
C MET A 1 56.07 91.67 7.80
N LYS A 2 57.06 91.21 8.59
CA LYS A 2 57.20 91.45 10.06
C LYS A 2 55.90 91.11 10.81
N LYS A 3 55.80 90.22 11.80
CA LYS A 3 56.69 89.63 12.84
C LYS A 3 55.94 88.39 13.40
N ASN A 4 56.59 87.28 13.76
CA ASN A 4 57.05 86.93 15.13
C ASN A 4 56.04 87.25 16.24
N ALA A 5 55.76 86.44 17.26
CA ALA A 5 56.29 85.19 17.81
C ALA A 5 55.30 84.83 18.96
N SER A 6 54.86 83.59 19.11
CA SER A 6 55.45 82.55 19.97
C SER A 6 55.22 82.71 21.48
N SER A 7 54.43 81.79 22.05
CA SER A 7 54.76 80.95 23.22
C SER A 7 53.57 80.00 23.48
N LYS A 8 53.63 78.70 23.14
CA LYS A 8 54.08 77.56 23.99
C LYS A 8 53.45 77.65 25.41
N ILE A 9 52.70 76.69 25.94
CA ILE A 9 53.14 75.34 26.37
C ILE A 9 51.91 74.48 26.76
N LEU A 10 51.81 73.30 26.12
CA LEU A 10 51.42 71.93 26.56
C LEU A 10 50.11 71.56 27.30
N LEU A 11 49.65 70.36 26.87
CA LEU A 11 48.87 69.29 27.53
C LEU A 11 47.33 69.39 27.51
N SER A 12 46.70 68.57 26.65
CA SER A 12 46.00 67.35 27.09
C SER A 12 45.24 66.67 25.93
N LEU A 13 45.27 65.33 25.93
CA LEU A 13 44.36 64.46 25.20
C LEU A 13 42.87 64.81 25.42
N GLY A 14 42.03 64.52 24.42
CA GLY A 14 40.57 64.69 24.45
C GLY A 14 40.15 65.70 23.38
N VAL A 15 39.29 65.42 22.40
CA VAL A 15 38.09 64.60 22.43
C VAL A 15 37.83 64.13 21.00
N ALA A 16 37.97 62.82 20.72
CA ALA A 16 37.26 62.19 19.63
C ALA A 16 35.88 61.82 20.17
N THR A 17 34.92 62.73 20.02
CA THR A 17 33.55 62.53 20.46
C THR A 17 32.89 61.50 19.56
N LEU A 18 32.75 60.29 20.12
CA LEU A 18 31.59 59.41 20.01
C LEU A 18 30.46 59.93 19.12
N LEU A 19 30.36 59.38 17.91
CA LEU A 19 29.08 59.15 17.24
C LEU A 19 28.86 57.65 17.23
N TYR A 20 28.53 57.11 18.41
CA TYR A 20 27.77 55.86 18.50
C TYR A 20 26.36 56.20 17.99
N SER A 21 26.10 56.01 16.70
CA SER A 21 24.74 55.83 16.24
C SER A 21 24.31 54.46 16.74
N GLY A 22 23.47 54.40 17.78
CA GLY A 22 22.69 53.21 18.05
C GLY A 22 21.92 52.88 16.78
N ALA A 23 22.29 51.80 16.10
CA ALA A 23 21.50 51.29 15.00
C ALA A 23 20.18 50.80 15.63
N PHE A 24 19.12 51.58 15.44
CA PHE A 24 17.77 51.11 15.76
C PHE A 24 17.51 49.88 14.88
N ALA A 25 16.93 48.82 15.46
CA ALA A 25 16.50 47.67 14.69
C ALA A 25 15.56 48.13 13.56
N ALA A 26 15.71 47.57 12.36
CA ALA A 26 14.80 47.85 11.27
C ALA A 26 13.46 47.18 11.55
N GLU A 27 12.39 47.96 11.57
CA GLU A 27 11.03 47.45 11.74
C GLU A 27 10.36 47.29 10.37
N ILE A 28 9.91 46.08 10.07
CA ILE A 28 9.15 45.73 8.87
C ILE A 28 7.79 45.21 9.31
N THR A 29 6.74 45.77 8.73
CA THR A 29 5.35 45.41 9.04
C THR A 29 4.75 44.62 7.89
N PHE A 30 4.14 43.49 8.21
CA PHE A 30 3.35 42.67 7.28
C PHE A 30 1.88 42.72 7.71
N ASN A 31 1.04 43.44 6.97
CA ASN A 31 -0.39 43.53 7.27
C ASN A 31 -1.20 42.45 6.54
N GLY A 32 -0.66 41.85 5.48
CA GLY A 32 -1.23 40.72 4.78
C GLY A 32 -0.29 40.21 3.68
N ASP A 33 -0.71 39.18 2.94
CA ASP A 33 0.15 38.51 1.95
C ASP A 33 0.67 39.42 0.84
N SER A 34 -0.07 40.48 0.49
CA SER A 34 0.38 41.49 -0.48
C SER A 34 1.66 42.25 -0.08
N ASP A 35 2.08 42.19 1.19
CA ASP A 35 3.32 42.79 1.66
C ASP A 35 4.54 41.87 1.44
N LEU A 36 4.33 40.58 1.15
CA LEU A 36 5.42 39.60 1.01
C LEU A 36 6.34 39.92 -0.17
N ASP A 37 5.77 40.22 -1.35
CA ASP A 37 6.53 40.53 -2.57
C ASP A 37 7.48 41.73 -2.42
N LYS A 38 7.17 42.63 -1.47
CA LYS A 38 8.01 43.82 -1.20
C LYS A 38 9.32 43.42 -0.53
N TYR A 39 9.31 42.40 0.31
CA TYR A 39 10.41 42.04 1.20
C TYR A 39 10.99 40.66 0.93
N PHE A 40 10.32 39.82 0.16
CA PHE A 40 10.77 38.50 -0.25
C PHE A 40 10.87 38.39 -1.77
N ASP A 41 11.82 37.60 -2.23
CA ASP A 41 11.86 37.04 -3.58
C ASP A 41 11.12 35.70 -3.56
N ILE A 42 9.96 35.65 -4.21
CA ILE A 42 9.07 34.48 -4.24
C ILE A 42 9.29 33.70 -5.54
N ASN A 43 9.58 32.41 -5.40
CA ASN A 43 9.66 31.44 -6.48
C ASN A 43 8.51 30.45 -6.33
N GLU A 44 7.40 30.73 -7.01
CA GLU A 44 6.18 29.91 -7.01
C GLU A 44 6.41 28.50 -7.56
N LYS A 45 7.39 28.31 -8.45
CA LYS A 45 7.65 26.99 -9.05
C LYS A 45 8.23 26.01 -8.03
N ASP A 46 9.06 26.52 -7.13
CA ASP A 46 9.78 25.73 -6.14
C ASP A 46 9.19 25.89 -4.72
N ASN A 47 8.11 26.66 -4.56
CA ASN A 47 7.50 27.03 -3.27
C ASN A 47 8.54 27.58 -2.28
N VAL A 48 9.37 28.54 -2.71
CA VAL A 48 10.42 29.16 -1.88
C VAL A 48 10.23 30.67 -1.84
N ALA A 49 10.24 31.25 -0.64
CA ALA A 49 10.32 32.69 -0.42
C ALA A 49 11.64 33.03 0.29
N THR A 50 12.45 33.93 -0.28
CA THR A 50 13.75 34.32 0.30
C THR A 50 13.75 35.79 0.66
N PHE A 51 14.09 36.12 1.91
CA PHE A 51 14.10 37.51 2.38
C PHE A 51 15.18 38.33 1.65
N LYS A 52 14.79 39.50 1.15
CA LYS A 52 15.65 40.49 0.48
C LYS A 52 16.59 41.14 1.50
N ASN A 53 17.67 40.44 1.82
CA ASN A 53 18.53 40.73 2.97
C ASN A 53 19.70 41.67 2.68
N GLU A 54 19.90 42.14 1.45
CA GLU A 54 21.07 42.94 1.03
C GLU A 54 21.30 44.20 1.90
N ASN A 55 20.21 44.79 2.39
CA ASN A 55 20.23 45.98 3.23
C ASN A 55 20.33 45.70 4.74
N TYR A 56 20.20 44.43 5.16
CA TYR A 56 20.03 44.04 6.56
C TYR A 56 21.15 43.11 7.06
N LYS A 57 21.57 42.15 6.24
CA LYS A 57 22.55 41.12 6.60
C LYS A 57 23.88 41.74 7.05
N ASN A 58 24.33 41.38 8.25
CA ASN A 58 25.53 41.90 8.92
C ASN A 58 25.57 43.44 9.07
N LYS A 59 24.44 44.14 8.96
CA LYS A 59 24.33 45.61 9.09
C LYS A 59 23.52 46.06 10.31
N GLN A 60 22.35 45.47 10.54
CA GLN A 60 21.45 45.82 11.65
C GLN A 60 20.51 44.66 12.00
N ASP A 61 19.98 44.69 13.23
CA ASP A 61 18.91 43.80 13.67
C ASP A 61 17.59 44.12 12.96
N VAL A 62 16.70 43.13 12.86
CA VAL A 62 15.42 43.25 12.15
C VAL A 62 14.26 42.73 13.01
N THR A 63 13.17 43.50 13.05
CA THR A 63 11.91 43.11 13.68
C THR A 63 10.83 43.02 12.62
N PHE A 64 10.22 41.85 12.48
CA PHE A 64 9.00 41.66 11.70
C PHE A 64 7.79 41.78 12.63
N ASN A 65 6.96 42.76 12.36
CA ASN A 65 5.68 42.93 13.01
C ASN A 65 4.61 42.31 12.08
N ILE A 66 4.00 41.20 12.50
CA ILE A 66 3.21 40.29 11.64
C ILE A 66 1.73 40.31 12.06
N SER A 67 0.85 40.66 11.14
CA SER A 67 -0.62 40.50 11.29
C SER A 67 -1.04 39.03 11.14
N THR A 68 -2.18 38.65 11.71
CA THR A 68 -2.74 37.29 11.58
C THR A 68 -3.08 36.89 10.15
N SER A 69 -3.30 37.87 9.27
CA SER A 69 -3.58 37.68 7.84
C SER A 69 -2.34 37.68 6.94
N ALA A 70 -1.13 37.75 7.53
CA ALA A 70 0.12 37.68 6.79
C ALA A 70 0.67 36.26 6.84
N PHE A 71 1.16 35.78 5.70
CA PHE A 71 1.58 34.40 5.44
C PHE A 71 0.42 33.38 5.44
N ASP A 72 -0.82 33.83 5.26
CA ASP A 72 -2.02 32.98 5.38
C ASP A 72 -2.23 32.16 4.10
N ASP A 73 -2.21 32.83 2.94
CA ASP A 73 -2.38 32.25 1.60
C ASP A 73 -1.14 31.45 1.14
N ALA A 74 -0.05 31.48 1.89
CA ALA A 74 1.15 30.73 1.53
C ALA A 74 0.89 29.21 1.59
N PRO A 75 1.20 28.45 0.51
CA PRO A 75 1.12 27.00 0.52
C PRO A 75 1.85 26.40 1.73
N GLU A 76 1.28 25.38 2.35
CA GLU A 76 1.81 24.78 3.58
C GLU A 76 3.24 24.25 3.44
N ASP A 77 3.67 23.88 2.23
CA ASP A 77 5.02 23.40 1.92
C ASP A 77 6.01 24.52 1.59
N THR A 78 5.57 25.78 1.56
CA THR A 78 6.42 26.94 1.24
C THR A 78 7.59 27.05 2.22
N LYS A 79 8.82 27.13 1.72
CA LYS A 79 10.02 27.35 2.54
C LYS A 79 10.36 28.83 2.60
N ILE A 80 10.43 29.39 3.80
CA ILE A 80 10.71 30.81 4.02
C ILE A 80 12.14 30.95 4.55
N ASN A 81 13.05 31.51 3.76
CA ASN A 81 14.46 31.63 4.10
C ASN A 81 14.80 33.07 4.50
N ILE A 82 15.41 33.23 5.68
CA ILE A 82 15.85 34.51 6.21
C ILE A 82 17.29 34.38 6.67
N ASP A 83 18.18 35.24 6.14
CA ASP A 83 19.59 35.25 6.48
C ASP A 83 20.02 36.67 6.83
N LEU A 84 20.30 36.89 8.12
CA LEU A 84 20.79 38.14 8.68
C LEU A 84 22.26 38.06 9.12
N GLY A 85 22.89 36.89 9.04
CA GLY A 85 24.25 36.64 9.50
C GLY A 85 24.40 36.91 11.00
N ASN A 86 25.26 37.85 11.38
CA ASN A 86 25.58 38.12 12.79
C ASN A 86 24.56 39.01 13.53
N ASN A 87 23.44 39.36 12.91
CA ASN A 87 22.38 40.18 13.52
C ASN A 87 21.20 39.33 13.97
N SER A 88 20.33 39.92 14.78
CA SER A 88 19.18 39.24 15.37
C SER A 88 17.89 39.49 14.58
N LEU A 89 17.02 38.47 14.55
CA LEU A 89 15.67 38.54 14.00
C LEU A 89 14.65 38.44 15.13
N THR A 90 13.67 39.34 15.17
CA THR A 90 12.51 39.25 16.06
C THR A 90 11.23 39.19 15.25
N LEU A 91 10.37 38.19 15.50
CA LEU A 91 8.98 38.17 15.02
C LEU A 91 8.07 38.56 16.16
N LYS A 92 7.18 39.50 15.90
CA LYS A 92 6.24 40.00 16.89
C LYS A 92 4.86 40.10 16.25
N ASN A 93 3.87 39.57 16.94
CA ASN A 93 2.49 39.75 16.52
C ASN A 93 2.08 41.24 16.55
N GLN A 94 1.61 41.74 15.42
CA GLN A 94 1.12 43.10 15.21
C GLN A 94 -0.41 43.03 15.03
N MET A 95 -1.16 43.31 16.09
CA MET A 95 -2.61 43.09 16.15
C MET A 95 -3.41 43.89 15.10
N ASP A 96 -4.49 43.29 14.56
CA ASP A 96 -5.67 44.05 14.09
C ASP A 96 -7.05 43.37 14.33
N TYR A 97 -7.12 42.11 14.82
CA TYR A 97 -8.41 41.42 15.07
C TYR A 97 -8.61 41.03 16.55
N GLN A 98 -9.39 41.83 17.29
CA GLN A 98 -9.91 41.58 18.66
C GLN A 98 -8.91 41.18 19.78
N GLY A 99 -7.60 41.10 19.51
CA GLY A 99 -6.52 41.05 20.50
C GLY A 99 -6.31 39.73 21.25
N LYS A 100 -6.78 38.60 20.72
CA LYS A 100 -6.78 37.30 21.42
C LYS A 100 -6.01 36.15 20.76
N THR A 101 -5.42 36.33 19.58
CA THR A 101 -4.77 35.22 18.83
C THR A 101 -3.30 35.50 18.50
N ALA A 102 -2.49 34.45 18.41
CA ALA A 102 -1.12 34.48 17.90
C ALA A 102 -1.12 34.66 16.37
N ALA A 103 -0.05 35.24 15.81
CA ALA A 103 0.14 35.23 14.36
C ALA A 103 0.80 33.91 13.94
N LEU A 104 0.33 33.30 12.86
CA LEU A 104 0.79 31.98 12.42
C LEU A 104 1.75 32.11 11.25
N VAL A 105 2.88 31.41 11.31
CA VAL A 105 3.84 31.36 10.19
C VAL A 105 4.35 29.93 9.98
N LYS A 106 4.71 29.61 8.73
CA LYS A 106 5.01 28.24 8.29
C LYS A 106 6.45 28.12 7.77
N ASN A 107 7.17 27.06 8.14
CA ASN A 107 8.49 26.64 7.62
C ASN A 107 9.57 27.73 7.53
N PHE A 108 9.74 28.55 8.58
CA PHE A 108 10.81 29.53 8.64
C PHE A 108 12.19 28.86 8.80
N ASN A 109 13.13 29.22 7.96
CA ASN A 109 14.54 28.86 8.04
C ASN A 109 15.33 30.13 8.30
N VAL A 110 16.07 30.16 9.41
CA VAL A 110 16.68 31.40 9.91
C VAL A 110 18.17 31.21 10.10
N ASP A 111 18.98 32.08 9.49
CA ASP A 111 20.40 32.24 9.76
C ASP A 111 20.64 33.61 10.39
N ALA A 112 20.86 33.63 11.71
CA ALA A 112 20.92 34.84 12.52
C ALA A 112 21.75 34.60 13.78
N LYS A 113 22.18 35.65 14.46
CA LYS A 113 22.80 35.49 15.78
C LYS A 113 21.79 35.00 16.82
N ASP A 114 20.67 35.72 16.92
CA ASP A 114 19.56 35.39 17.80
C ASP A 114 18.24 35.46 17.02
N PHE A 115 17.32 34.55 17.29
CA PHE A 115 15.97 34.52 16.73
C PHE A 115 14.96 34.53 17.87
N LYS A 116 14.09 35.54 17.90
CA LYS A 116 13.07 35.68 18.95
C LYS A 116 11.67 35.73 18.35
N THR A 117 10.73 35.04 18.97
CA THR A 117 9.31 35.19 18.65
C THR A 117 8.52 35.65 19.86
N THR A 118 7.51 36.49 19.63
CA THR A 118 6.57 36.95 20.65
C THR A 118 5.14 36.89 20.13
N ASP A 119 4.34 36.03 20.75
CA ASP A 119 2.96 35.71 20.38
C ASP A 119 2.82 35.15 18.94
N ILE A 120 3.73 34.24 18.57
CA ILE A 120 3.79 33.63 17.23
C ILE A 120 3.61 32.12 17.33
N GLY A 121 2.76 31.55 16.47
CA GLY A 121 2.72 30.13 16.19
C GLY A 121 3.60 29.76 15.00
N LEU A 122 4.55 28.85 15.20
CA LEU A 122 5.42 28.31 14.17
C LEU A 122 4.95 26.91 13.79
N SER A 123 4.63 26.70 12.52
CA SER A 123 4.26 25.39 11.99
C SER A 123 5.29 24.88 11.00
N TYR A 124 5.71 23.62 11.13
CA TYR A 124 6.62 22.96 10.21
C TYR A 124 5.94 21.76 9.54
N PHE A 125 5.75 21.87 8.23
CA PHE A 125 5.29 20.79 7.34
C PHE A 125 6.46 20.19 6.55
N ASN A 126 7.58 20.90 6.50
CA ASN A 126 8.86 20.49 5.92
C ASN A 126 9.99 20.54 6.95
N ALA A 127 11.12 19.93 6.61
CA ALA A 127 12.34 20.05 7.41
C ALA A 127 12.81 21.53 7.46
N GLY A 128 12.95 22.05 8.66
CA GLY A 128 13.37 23.42 8.97
C GLY A 128 14.66 23.48 9.78
N ILE A 129 15.44 24.54 9.57
CA ILE A 129 16.71 24.79 10.26
C ILE A 129 16.75 26.23 10.79
N ILE A 130 17.06 26.37 12.07
CA ILE A 130 17.36 27.64 12.73
C ILE A 130 18.84 27.63 13.15
N ASN A 131 19.66 28.37 12.41
CA ASN A 131 21.05 28.68 12.76
C ASN A 131 21.11 29.92 13.65
N ALA A 132 20.56 29.84 14.87
CA ALA A 132 20.55 30.93 15.84
C ALA A 132 20.31 30.40 17.27
N ASN A 133 20.56 31.23 18.30
CA ASN A 133 19.90 31.04 19.59
C ASN A 133 18.42 31.38 19.44
N PHE A 134 17.53 30.46 19.79
CA PHE A 134 16.10 30.59 19.54
C PHE A 134 15.31 30.80 20.83
N THR A 135 14.53 31.88 20.89
CA THR A 135 13.68 32.23 22.04
C THR A 135 12.22 32.37 21.63
N MET A 136 11.32 31.64 22.29
CA MET A 136 9.86 31.77 22.11
C MET A 136 9.19 32.29 23.39
N GLU A 137 8.42 33.36 23.28
CA GLU A 137 7.73 33.97 24.43
C GLU A 137 6.25 34.20 24.13
N GLY A 138 5.36 33.68 24.98
CA GLY A 138 3.94 34.05 24.98
C GLY A 138 3.65 35.15 26.00
N SER A 139 2.99 36.24 25.60
CA SER A 139 2.59 37.35 26.47
C SER A 139 1.24 37.13 27.17
N GLY A 140 0.56 36.04 26.83
CA GLY A 140 -0.69 35.57 27.42
C GLY A 140 -0.65 35.28 28.91
N LYS A 141 -1.83 35.23 29.53
CA LYS A 141 -2.03 34.59 30.84
C LYS A 141 -2.81 33.30 30.62
N ASP A 142 -2.34 32.20 31.21
CA ASP A 142 -2.98 30.88 31.19
C ASP A 142 -2.96 30.21 29.80
N PHE A 143 -1.83 29.57 29.48
CA PHE A 143 -1.67 28.69 28.32
C PHE A 143 -2.73 27.57 28.31
N ASP A 144 -3.43 27.41 27.19
CA ASP A 144 -4.39 26.33 26.94
C ASP A 144 -3.98 25.57 25.68
N LEU A 145 -3.55 24.32 25.85
CA LEU A 145 -3.15 23.45 24.74
C LEU A 145 -4.31 23.27 23.74
N GLY A 146 -5.55 23.26 24.24
CA GLY A 146 -6.75 23.18 23.42
C GLY A 146 -7.01 24.45 22.60
N ASN A 147 -6.34 25.56 22.86
CA ASN A 147 -6.47 26.78 22.07
C ASN A 147 -5.10 27.36 21.75
N ILE A 148 -4.26 26.55 21.10
CA ILE A 148 -2.84 26.81 20.86
C ILE A 148 -2.56 28.13 20.12
N ASP A 149 -3.53 28.62 19.34
CA ASP A 149 -3.44 29.88 18.59
C ASP A 149 -4.15 31.05 19.29
N LYS A 150 -4.81 30.82 20.44
CA LYS A 150 -5.49 31.85 21.24
C LYS A 150 -4.69 32.20 22.51
N ASN A 151 -5.14 33.23 23.20
CA ASN A 151 -4.58 33.74 24.45
C ASN A 151 -3.13 34.25 24.36
N LYS A 152 -2.62 34.60 23.18
CA LYS A 152 -1.23 35.10 23.01
C LYS A 152 -0.18 34.12 23.53
N ALA A 153 -0.41 32.82 23.36
CA ALA A 153 0.62 31.80 23.54
C ALA A 153 1.54 31.78 22.30
N SER A 154 2.83 31.53 22.50
CA SER A 154 3.71 31.13 21.38
C SER A 154 3.66 29.61 21.23
N SER A 155 3.69 29.11 20.01
CA SER A 155 3.54 27.66 19.76
C SER A 155 4.49 27.16 18.68
N LEU A 156 4.86 25.88 18.80
CA LEU A 156 5.61 25.14 17.80
C LEU A 156 4.82 23.87 17.46
N LEU A 157 4.30 23.79 16.25
CA LEU A 157 3.60 22.63 15.71
C LEU A 157 4.44 21.97 14.62
N ILE A 158 4.70 20.68 14.76
CA ILE A 158 5.46 19.90 13.77
C ILE A 158 4.55 18.80 13.19
N PHE A 159 4.16 18.99 11.93
CA PHE A 159 3.29 18.10 11.19
C PHE A 159 4.10 17.02 10.48
N ASN A 160 3.68 15.76 10.61
CA ASN A 160 4.35 14.64 9.99
C ASN A 160 3.37 13.50 9.70
N GLY A 161 3.52 12.84 8.56
CA GLY A 161 2.67 11.73 8.14
C GLY A 161 1.73 12.09 6.98
N SER A 162 0.78 11.20 6.70
CA SER A 162 -0.23 11.40 5.65
C SER A 162 -1.24 12.45 6.08
N ARG A 163 -1.63 13.34 5.17
CA ARG A 163 -2.69 14.31 5.41
C ARG A 163 -4.05 13.66 5.17
N GLU A 164 -4.98 13.91 6.09
CA GLU A 164 -6.36 13.38 6.04
C GLU A 164 -7.01 13.68 4.68
N ASN A 165 -7.67 12.67 4.10
CA ASN A 165 -8.34 12.74 2.79
C ASN A 165 -7.45 13.10 1.58
N THR A 166 -6.12 13.05 1.70
CA THR A 166 -5.17 13.27 0.58
C THR A 166 -4.17 12.13 0.44
N ASN A 167 -3.50 12.04 -0.72
CA ASN A 167 -2.34 11.17 -0.91
C ASN A 167 -1.03 11.86 -0.52
N ASP A 168 -1.09 13.07 0.04
CA ASP A 168 0.08 13.86 0.35
C ASP A 168 0.64 13.49 1.72
N THR A 169 1.96 13.46 1.80
CA THR A 169 2.70 13.18 3.04
C THR A 169 3.58 14.37 3.38
N VAL A 170 3.47 14.84 4.62
CA VAL A 170 4.29 15.95 5.14
C VAL A 170 5.39 15.38 6.03
N ASN A 171 6.56 16.01 5.99
CA ASN A 171 7.77 15.55 6.67
C ASN A 171 8.39 16.69 7.50
N GLY A 172 7.56 17.32 8.34
CA GLY A 172 7.98 18.36 9.25
C GLY A 172 9.02 17.86 10.24
N SER A 173 10.04 18.69 10.44
CA SER A 173 11.03 18.58 11.51
C SER A 173 11.70 19.93 11.72
N LEU A 174 12.26 20.16 12.90
CA LEU A 174 13.00 21.38 13.21
C LEU A 174 14.32 21.05 13.90
N THR A 175 15.42 21.59 13.37
CA THR A 175 16.73 21.60 14.03
C THR A 175 17.14 23.02 14.39
N VAL A 176 17.46 23.25 15.67
CA VAL A 176 18.03 24.50 16.18
C VAL A 176 19.52 24.28 16.45
N ASN A 177 20.38 25.04 15.78
CA ASN A 177 21.84 24.95 15.88
C ASN A 177 22.46 25.85 16.97
N GLY A 178 21.64 26.50 17.80
CA GLY A 178 22.04 27.21 19.01
C GLY A 178 21.32 26.67 20.27
N ASP A 179 21.26 27.51 21.30
CA ASP A 179 20.43 27.25 22.48
C ASP A 179 18.95 27.53 22.17
N PHE A 180 18.05 26.83 22.84
CA PHE A 180 16.61 27.06 22.75
C PHE A 180 16.06 27.46 24.12
N SER A 181 15.24 28.51 24.16
CA SER A 181 14.53 28.90 25.37
C SER A 181 13.08 29.23 25.08
N THR A 182 12.19 28.87 26.01
CA THR A 182 10.78 29.17 25.86
C THR A 182 10.14 29.54 27.19
N THR A 183 9.16 30.44 27.14
CA THR A 183 8.31 30.81 28.27
C THR A 183 6.86 30.91 27.83
N ASN A 184 5.94 30.27 28.56
CA ASN A 184 4.50 30.31 28.30
C ASN A 184 4.16 29.94 26.84
N SER A 185 4.49 28.71 26.46
CA SER A 185 4.42 28.24 25.07
C SER A 185 4.05 26.76 24.96
N ALA A 186 3.67 26.34 23.75
CA ALA A 186 3.39 24.95 23.38
C ALA A 186 4.46 24.37 22.45
N ILE A 187 4.79 23.10 22.61
CA ILE A 187 5.49 22.32 21.59
C ILE A 187 4.71 21.03 21.36
N VAL A 188 4.24 20.82 20.13
CA VAL A 188 3.43 19.68 19.75
C VAL A 188 3.96 19.06 18.47
N SER A 189 3.99 17.73 18.42
CA SER A 189 4.50 17.00 17.26
C SER A 189 3.65 15.77 16.95
N MET A 190 3.48 15.46 15.67
CA MET A 190 2.78 14.24 15.21
C MET A 190 3.67 13.00 15.19
N LYS A 191 4.99 13.19 15.22
CA LYS A 191 5.98 12.11 15.14
C LYS A 191 7.14 12.34 16.09
N SER A 192 7.63 11.23 16.63
CA SER A 192 8.76 11.18 17.56
C SER A 192 10.04 11.65 16.89
N ASP A 193 10.90 12.31 17.66
CA ASP A 193 12.26 12.73 17.27
C ASP A 193 12.30 13.73 16.11
N THR A 194 11.32 14.63 16.03
CA THR A 194 11.23 15.64 14.98
C THR A 194 11.73 17.03 15.41
N PHE A 195 11.91 17.27 16.71
CA PHE A 195 12.48 18.52 17.25
C PHE A 195 13.82 18.29 17.93
N LYS A 196 14.88 18.86 17.36
CA LYS A 196 16.25 18.75 17.86
C LYS A 196 16.87 20.11 18.13
N VAL A 197 17.51 20.24 19.28
CA VAL A 197 18.31 21.40 19.69
C VAL A 197 19.75 20.94 19.91
N ASN A 198 20.71 21.47 19.13
CA ASN A 198 22.11 21.07 19.28
C ASN A 198 22.79 21.75 20.50
N GLY A 199 22.20 22.83 21.03
CA GLY A 199 22.57 23.46 22.30
C GLY A 199 21.75 22.97 23.50
N THR A 200 21.65 23.81 24.53
CA THR A 200 20.80 23.58 25.70
C THR A 200 19.38 24.07 25.45
N ALA A 201 18.39 23.26 25.82
CA ALA A 201 16.98 23.65 25.82
C ALA A 201 16.53 24.04 27.23
N THR A 202 15.95 25.24 27.38
CA THR A 202 15.40 25.74 28.65
C THR A 202 13.91 26.00 28.50
N LEU A 203 13.09 25.20 29.17
CA LEU A 203 11.63 25.25 29.09
C LEU A 203 11.07 25.83 30.40
N LYS A 204 10.38 26.98 30.31
CA LYS A 204 9.68 27.59 31.45
C LYS A 204 8.19 27.66 31.15
N GLU A 205 7.33 27.13 32.03
CA GLU A 205 5.87 27.15 31.82
C GLU A 205 5.48 26.68 30.40
N ALA A 206 6.09 25.59 29.94
CA ALA A 206 5.94 25.10 28.57
C ALA A 206 5.13 23.79 28.51
N GLY A 207 4.05 23.79 27.74
CA GLY A 207 3.27 22.59 27.46
C GLY A 207 3.91 21.74 26.36
N LEU A 208 3.97 20.43 26.58
CA LEU A 208 4.41 19.45 25.58
C LEU A 208 3.26 18.53 25.25
N GLY A 209 3.04 18.27 23.97
CA GLY A 209 1.97 17.38 23.56
C GLY A 209 2.26 16.56 22.32
N PHE A 210 1.42 15.55 22.14
CA PHE A 210 1.34 14.74 20.93
C PHE A 210 0.12 15.17 20.12
N LEU A 211 0.28 15.34 18.81
CA LEU A 211 -0.82 15.64 17.89
C LEU A 211 -1.18 14.40 17.10
N SER A 212 -2.45 14.03 17.10
CA SER A 212 -2.97 12.92 16.30
C SER A 212 -4.22 13.31 15.52
N GLN A 213 -4.46 12.63 14.41
CA GLN A 213 -5.74 12.63 13.69
C GLN A 213 -6.58 11.39 14.01
N PHE A 214 -5.92 10.33 14.51
CA PHE A 214 -6.51 9.03 14.78
C PHE A 214 -6.43 8.70 16.28
N TYR A 215 -7.46 8.05 16.81
CA TYR A 215 -7.50 7.59 18.19
C TYR A 215 -6.58 6.40 18.41
N SER A 216 -6.35 5.55 17.39
CA SER A 216 -5.41 4.41 17.50
C SER A 216 -3.96 4.82 17.69
N ASN A 217 -3.59 6.02 17.23
CA ASN A 217 -2.23 6.56 17.37
C ASN A 217 -1.96 7.17 18.76
N LEU A 218 -2.97 7.22 19.64
CA LEU A 218 -2.79 7.75 21.00
C LEU A 218 -1.98 6.81 21.91
N ASP A 219 -1.66 5.58 21.47
CA ASP A 219 -0.70 4.74 22.18
C ASP A 219 0.74 5.17 21.86
N VAL A 220 1.42 5.81 22.82
CA VAL A 220 2.76 6.36 22.65
C VAL A 220 3.77 5.73 23.63
N ASN A 221 4.79 5.10 23.07
CA ASN A 221 5.87 4.49 23.84
C ASN A 221 7.20 5.09 23.39
N ASP A 222 7.94 5.65 24.34
CA ASP A 222 9.21 6.33 24.10
C ASP A 222 9.14 7.44 23.02
N PHE A 223 8.05 8.21 23.00
CA PHE A 223 7.90 9.32 22.07
C PHE A 223 8.81 10.49 22.47
N ILE A 224 9.84 10.78 21.67
CA ILE A 224 10.80 11.86 21.91
C ILE A 224 10.17 13.16 21.41
N ALA A 225 9.64 13.98 22.32
CA ALA A 225 9.06 15.28 22.00
C ALA A 225 10.14 16.36 21.78
N LEU A 226 11.29 16.23 22.45
CA LEU A 226 12.43 17.14 22.32
C LEU A 226 13.72 16.40 22.61
N ARG A 227 14.71 16.53 21.72
CA ARG A 227 16.09 16.13 21.95
C ARG A 227 16.98 17.37 22.06
N ALA A 228 17.80 17.44 23.10
CA ALA A 228 18.79 18.50 23.26
C ALA A 228 20.06 18.03 23.95
N LYS A 229 21.17 18.76 23.81
CA LYS A 229 22.43 18.44 24.52
C LYS A 229 22.23 18.41 26.05
N ASP A 230 21.45 19.36 26.56
CA ASP A 230 20.95 19.40 27.93
C ASP A 230 19.54 19.99 27.94
N ILE A 231 18.71 19.57 28.90
CA ILE A 231 17.32 20.04 29.04
C ILE A 231 17.11 20.53 30.47
N LYS A 232 16.76 21.80 30.60
CA LYS A 232 16.39 22.45 31.86
C LYS A 232 14.91 22.80 31.80
N THR A 233 14.14 22.38 32.79
CA THR A 233 12.72 22.67 32.80
C THR A 233 12.16 22.79 34.20
N ASP A 234 11.21 23.70 34.37
CA ASP A 234 10.39 23.84 35.58
C ASP A 234 9.11 22.99 35.54
N THR A 235 8.80 22.37 34.39
CA THR A 235 7.57 21.62 34.19
C THR A 235 7.66 20.17 34.66
N LEU A 236 8.85 19.60 34.86
CA LEU A 236 9.03 18.20 35.28
C LEU A 236 8.98 18.01 36.81
N ASN A 237 8.02 17.21 37.26
CA ASN A 237 7.93 16.56 38.57
C ASN A 237 7.29 15.16 38.42
N GLU A 238 7.10 14.42 39.51
CA GLU A 238 6.56 13.04 39.47
C GLU A 238 5.12 12.94 38.91
N ASP A 239 4.38 14.05 38.89
CA ASP A 239 2.98 14.14 38.47
C ASP A 239 2.79 14.81 37.10
N THR A 240 3.86 15.26 36.44
CA THR A 240 3.75 16.00 35.17
C THR A 240 3.19 15.12 34.05
N ASN A 241 2.00 15.49 33.58
CA ASN A 241 1.37 14.88 32.42
C ASN A 241 1.77 15.60 31.12
N ALA A 242 1.93 14.84 30.03
CA ALA A 242 1.99 15.43 28.69
C ALA A 242 0.57 15.64 28.17
N GLY A 243 0.40 16.57 27.22
CA GLY A 243 -0.86 16.79 26.54
C GLY A 243 -1.05 15.92 25.30
N ALA A 244 -2.30 15.82 24.85
CA ALA A 244 -2.68 15.22 23.58
C ALA A 244 -3.70 16.10 22.86
N LEU A 245 -3.45 16.33 21.57
CA LEU A 245 -4.34 17.05 20.67
C LEU A 245 -4.89 16.10 19.62
N ILE A 246 -6.19 16.18 19.38
CA ILE A 246 -6.83 15.61 18.19
C ILE A 246 -7.07 16.74 17.18
N LEU A 247 -6.57 16.56 15.97
CA LEU A 247 -6.82 17.43 14.82
C LEU A 247 -8.09 16.98 14.11
N LYS A 248 -8.99 17.91 13.84
CA LYS A 248 -10.19 17.71 13.02
C LYS A 248 -10.32 18.83 12.01
N THR A 249 -10.80 18.55 10.81
CA THR A 249 -10.99 19.57 9.76
C THR A 249 -12.45 19.66 9.33
N ALA A 250 -12.81 20.68 8.57
CA ALA A 250 -14.16 20.84 8.05
C ALA A 250 -14.53 19.71 7.08
N SER A 251 -13.58 19.24 6.27
CA SER A 251 -13.74 18.12 5.33
C SER A 251 -14.04 16.77 5.99
N SER A 252 -13.69 16.61 7.28
CA SER A 252 -14.12 15.46 8.09
C SER A 252 -15.66 15.43 8.26
N TYR A 253 -16.32 16.59 8.26
CA TYR A 253 -17.75 16.71 8.60
C TYR A 253 -18.68 16.95 7.41
N ILE A 254 -18.22 17.67 6.39
CA ILE A 254 -19.03 18.08 5.23
C ILE A 254 -18.29 17.80 3.93
N ASN A 255 -19.02 17.85 2.81
CA ASN A 255 -18.46 17.68 1.48
C ASN A 255 -17.42 18.78 1.19
N GLU A 256 -16.20 18.37 0.80
CA GLU A 256 -15.09 19.27 0.43
C GLU A 256 -15.47 20.29 -0.65
N ASN A 257 -16.39 19.96 -1.56
CA ASN A 257 -16.87 20.89 -2.60
C ASN A 257 -17.58 22.13 -2.03
N LEU A 258 -17.99 22.10 -0.75
CA LEU A 258 -18.57 23.26 -0.07
C LEU A 258 -17.49 24.18 0.52
N LEU A 259 -16.26 23.69 0.64
CA LEU A 259 -15.09 24.44 1.12
C LEU A 259 -14.46 25.08 -0.13
N ASN A 260 -14.35 26.40 -0.17
CA ASN A 260 -13.83 27.13 -1.33
C ASN A 260 -12.29 27.02 -1.42
N GLY A 261 -11.71 25.84 -1.17
CA GLY A 261 -10.27 25.61 -1.03
C GLY A 261 -9.76 25.64 0.42
N ASP A 262 -10.47 26.30 1.34
CA ASP A 262 -10.02 26.45 2.73
C ASP A 262 -10.62 25.38 3.65
N ASP A 263 -9.82 24.38 4.00
CA ASP A 263 -10.20 23.35 4.97
C ASP A 263 -9.74 23.76 6.39
N TYR A 264 -10.64 24.42 7.12
CA TYR A 264 -10.33 24.93 8.45
C TYR A 264 -10.16 23.81 9.47
N ALA A 265 -9.10 23.91 10.28
CA ALA A 265 -8.72 22.93 11.28
C ALA A 265 -9.05 23.36 12.72
N ALA A 266 -9.45 22.41 13.54
CA ALA A 266 -9.58 22.55 14.98
C ALA A 266 -8.64 21.58 15.71
N TYR A 267 -7.96 22.09 16.73
CA TYR A 267 -7.17 21.29 17.67
C TYR A 267 -7.95 21.10 18.96
N LEU A 268 -8.14 19.85 19.39
CA LEU A 268 -8.96 19.49 20.54
C LEU A 268 -8.08 18.86 21.60
N ASP A 269 -7.94 19.52 22.76
CA ASP A 269 -7.19 18.96 23.90
C ASP A 269 -8.02 17.91 24.63
N VAL A 270 -7.58 16.67 24.50
CA VAL A 270 -8.24 15.48 25.04
C VAL A 270 -7.57 14.95 26.31
N THR A 271 -6.70 15.75 26.94
CA THR A 271 -5.97 15.40 28.18
C THR A 271 -6.79 15.64 29.44
N ASP A 272 -7.75 16.57 29.40
CA ASP A 272 -8.54 17.00 30.55
C ASP A 272 -9.59 15.94 30.93
N ASP A 273 -9.55 15.46 32.18
CA ASP A 273 -10.47 14.45 32.70
C ASP A 273 -11.90 14.95 32.92
N LYS A 274 -12.11 16.27 32.89
CA LYS A 274 -13.42 16.90 33.01
C LYS A 274 -14.08 17.16 31.66
N LYS A 275 -13.37 17.00 30.55
CA LYS A 275 -13.91 17.17 29.20
C LYS A 275 -14.31 15.84 28.60
N TYR A 276 -15.26 15.87 27.67
CA TYR A 276 -15.65 14.76 26.80
C TYR A 276 -15.97 13.42 27.50
N GLY A 277 -16.28 13.42 28.80
CA GLY A 277 -16.55 12.19 29.56
C GLY A 277 -15.30 11.47 30.10
N GLY A 278 -14.12 12.09 30.05
CA GLY A 278 -12.88 11.61 30.64
C GLY A 278 -11.64 11.93 29.78
N ALA A 279 -10.45 11.82 30.38
CA ALA A 279 -9.18 12.03 29.70
C ALA A 279 -8.95 10.90 28.71
N PHE A 280 -8.65 11.19 27.45
CA PHE A 280 -8.43 10.19 26.40
C PHE A 280 -7.06 9.55 26.48
N VAL A 281 -6.13 10.18 27.20
CA VAL A 281 -4.75 9.73 27.37
C VAL A 281 -4.32 9.79 28.84
N ASP A 282 -3.34 8.98 29.21
CA ASP A 282 -2.72 8.95 30.55
C ASP A 282 -1.22 9.32 30.52
N TYR A 283 -0.84 10.18 29.57
CA TYR A 283 0.55 10.49 29.25
C TYR A 283 1.36 11.06 30.41
N LYS A 284 2.60 10.57 30.53
CA LYS A 284 3.62 11.02 31.48
C LYS A 284 4.87 11.51 30.76
N LEU A 285 5.45 12.60 31.28
CA LEU A 285 6.73 13.12 30.81
C LEU A 285 7.89 12.55 31.63
N SER A 286 8.97 12.23 30.94
CA SER A 286 10.20 11.77 31.59
C SER A 286 11.44 12.24 30.85
N LEU A 287 12.53 12.48 31.59
CA LEU A 287 13.83 12.79 31.02
C LEU A 287 14.67 11.51 30.86
N LYS A 288 15.20 11.28 29.66
CA LYS A 288 16.06 10.12 29.34
C LYS A 288 17.37 10.56 28.68
N ASN A 289 18.38 9.68 28.72
CA ASN A 289 19.60 9.85 27.94
C ASN A 289 19.41 9.20 26.55
N CYS A 290 19.79 9.91 25.50
CA CYS A 290 19.65 9.50 24.10
C CYS A 290 21.00 9.65 23.36
N GLY A 291 21.91 8.70 23.56
CA GLY A 291 23.14 8.66 22.75
C GLY A 291 24.07 9.88 22.90
N GLY A 292 24.15 10.47 24.10
CA GLY A 292 24.96 11.66 24.39
C GLY A 292 24.14 12.93 24.61
N ASP A 293 22.92 12.97 24.06
CA ASP A 293 21.92 14.01 24.31
C ASP A 293 20.96 13.62 25.45
N LYS A 294 20.19 14.59 25.92
CA LYS A 294 18.99 14.41 26.75
C LYS A 294 17.75 14.42 25.87
N CYS A 295 16.80 13.54 26.17
CA CYS A 295 15.48 13.53 25.56
C CYS A 295 14.40 13.76 26.60
N LEU A 296 13.41 14.56 26.23
CA LEU A 296 12.15 14.65 26.93
C LEU A 296 11.14 13.76 26.21
N VAL A 297 10.66 12.76 26.93
CA VAL A 297 9.96 11.60 26.37
C VAL A 297 8.57 11.49 26.96
N ILE A 298 7.56 11.30 26.10
CA ILE A 298 6.17 11.02 26.44
C ILE A 298 5.95 9.51 26.44
N ASN A 299 5.35 8.99 27.50
CA ASN A 299 4.91 7.60 27.60
C ASN A 299 3.47 7.53 28.12
N GLY A 300 2.66 6.64 27.56
CA GLY A 300 1.29 6.38 27.98
C GLY A 300 0.46 5.91 26.79
N GLY A 301 -0.86 5.81 26.96
CA GLY A 301 -1.71 5.33 25.90
C GLY A 301 -3.14 5.81 25.96
N ALA A 302 -3.93 5.30 25.02
CA ALA A 302 -5.34 5.58 24.91
C ALA A 302 -6.10 4.97 26.10
N THR A 303 -6.87 5.78 26.81
CA THR A 303 -7.74 5.30 27.89
C THR A 303 -9.04 4.70 27.33
N ALA A 304 -9.87 4.13 28.19
CA ALA A 304 -11.22 3.71 27.81
C ALA A 304 -12.10 4.86 27.28
N ALA A 305 -11.85 6.11 27.71
CA ALA A 305 -12.60 7.26 27.26
C ALA A 305 -12.41 7.54 25.76
N ALA A 306 -11.19 7.33 25.24
CA ALA A 306 -10.88 7.50 23.82
C ALA A 306 -11.60 6.49 22.91
N LYS A 307 -12.01 5.35 23.46
CA LYS A 307 -12.69 4.25 22.75
C LYS A 307 -14.21 4.37 22.79
N ASN A 308 -14.75 5.30 23.59
CA ASN A 308 -16.18 5.47 23.75
C ASN A 308 -16.74 6.42 22.67
N LEU A 309 -17.62 5.91 21.83
CA LEU A 309 -18.23 6.69 20.74
C LEU A 309 -18.97 7.95 21.23
N THR A 310 -19.63 7.90 22.37
CA THR A 310 -20.32 9.09 22.92
C THR A 310 -19.34 10.20 23.27
N ASN A 311 -18.16 9.83 23.79
CA ASN A 311 -17.08 10.75 24.08
C ASN A 311 -16.44 11.30 22.79
N GLN A 312 -16.23 10.44 21.79
CA GLN A 312 -15.74 10.88 20.47
C GLN A 312 -16.71 11.86 19.78
N ILE A 313 -18.03 11.64 19.88
CA ILE A 313 -19.04 12.60 19.40
C ILE A 313 -18.95 13.93 20.14
N ALA A 314 -18.64 13.93 21.45
CA ALA A 314 -18.44 15.18 22.18
C ALA A 314 -17.22 15.97 21.66
N VAL A 315 -16.16 15.27 21.24
CA VAL A 315 -15.01 15.88 20.55
C VAL A 315 -15.44 16.44 19.20
N ASP A 316 -16.21 15.69 18.40
CA ASP A 316 -16.70 16.13 17.09
C ASP A 316 -17.60 17.38 17.21
N LEU A 317 -18.48 17.45 18.21
CA LEU A 317 -19.35 18.61 18.45
C LEU A 317 -18.55 19.88 18.81
N GLU A 318 -17.53 19.75 19.63
CA GLU A 318 -16.62 20.85 19.96
C GLU A 318 -15.81 21.28 18.73
N ALA A 319 -15.31 20.31 17.95
CA ALA A 319 -14.58 20.57 16.71
C ALA A 319 -15.43 21.37 15.73
N ILE A 320 -16.67 20.92 15.45
CA ILE A 320 -17.59 21.63 14.56
C ILE A 320 -17.85 23.05 15.05
N THR A 321 -18.02 23.24 16.36
CA THR A 321 -18.24 24.58 16.95
C THR A 321 -17.06 25.51 16.65
N ARG A 322 -15.84 25.05 16.87
CA ARG A 322 -14.62 25.82 16.62
C ARG A 322 -14.39 26.11 15.15
N ILE A 323 -14.69 25.14 14.29
CA ILE A 323 -14.59 25.28 12.84
C ILE A 323 -15.58 26.36 12.36
N ILE A 324 -16.84 26.34 12.83
CA ILE A 324 -17.84 27.35 12.47
C ILE A 324 -17.39 28.77 12.86
N ASP A 325 -16.79 28.92 14.05
CA ASP A 325 -16.32 30.22 14.56
C ASP A 325 -15.21 30.83 13.69
N GLY A 326 -14.38 30.00 13.06
CA GLY A 326 -13.24 30.42 12.25
C GLY A 326 -13.49 30.44 10.73
N LEU A 327 -14.58 29.84 10.26
CA LEU A 327 -14.91 29.82 8.84
C LEU A 327 -15.53 31.14 8.40
N ASP A 328 -15.31 31.56 7.15
CA ASP A 328 -16.04 32.68 6.54
C ASP A 328 -17.14 32.23 5.56
N ASN A 329 -17.06 31.00 5.04
CA ASN A 329 -18.01 30.48 4.06
C ASN A 329 -19.37 30.14 4.69
N GLU A 330 -20.38 30.98 4.43
CA GLU A 330 -21.73 30.81 4.98
C GLU A 330 -22.46 29.52 4.56
N GLN A 331 -22.18 28.97 3.37
CA GLN A 331 -22.79 27.71 2.95
C GLN A 331 -22.22 26.52 3.75
N ALA A 332 -20.90 26.50 3.91
CA ALA A 332 -20.22 25.50 4.71
C ALA A 332 -20.59 25.62 6.21
N LYS A 333 -20.71 26.84 6.76
CA LYS A 333 -21.24 27.05 8.12
C LYS A 333 -22.62 26.45 8.31
N LYS A 334 -23.52 26.69 7.36
CA LYS A 334 -24.88 26.14 7.42
C LYS A 334 -24.87 24.62 7.43
N ALA A 335 -24.09 23.99 6.55
CA ALA A 335 -23.94 22.54 6.48
C ALA A 335 -23.36 21.95 7.78
N LEU A 336 -22.34 22.60 8.35
CA LEU A 336 -21.76 22.23 9.65
C LEU A 336 -22.76 22.37 10.79
N GLN A 337 -23.58 23.43 10.80
CA GLN A 337 -24.61 23.63 11.82
C GLN A 337 -25.73 22.57 11.75
N GLU A 338 -26.12 22.17 10.53
CA GLU A 338 -27.05 21.06 10.32
C GLU A 338 -26.45 19.75 10.86
N GLN A 339 -25.19 19.45 10.51
CA GLN A 339 -24.45 18.28 11.00
C GLN A 339 -24.31 18.27 12.54
N LYS A 340 -24.02 19.42 13.15
CA LYS A 340 -23.96 19.58 14.61
C LYS A 340 -25.30 19.24 15.26
N THR A 341 -26.39 19.77 14.71
CA THR A 341 -27.75 19.54 15.24
C THR A 341 -28.14 18.06 15.16
N GLU A 342 -27.81 17.38 14.05
CA GLU A 342 -28.07 15.94 13.90
C GLU A 342 -27.23 15.09 14.88
N LEU A 343 -25.97 15.47 15.16
CA LEU A 343 -25.13 14.80 16.17
C LEU A 343 -25.61 15.03 17.60
N GLU A 344 -26.01 16.25 17.95
CA GLU A 344 -26.57 16.56 19.28
C GLU A 344 -27.82 15.72 19.54
N LYS A 345 -28.67 15.55 18.53
CA LYS A 345 -29.84 14.68 18.62
C LYS A 345 -29.46 13.21 18.85
N LEU A 346 -28.49 12.68 18.11
CA LEU A 346 -28.00 11.31 18.33
C LEU A 346 -27.40 11.12 19.73
N GLN A 347 -26.64 12.11 20.22
CA GLN A 347 -26.08 12.09 21.57
C GLN A 347 -27.17 12.09 22.63
N GLN A 348 -28.21 12.93 22.48
CA GLN A 348 -29.36 12.95 23.39
C GLN A 348 -30.15 11.64 23.37
N GLU A 349 -30.39 11.04 22.20
CA GLU A 349 -31.02 9.72 22.06
C GLU A 349 -30.19 8.63 22.75
N ALA A 350 -28.86 8.66 22.62
CA ALA A 350 -27.98 7.72 23.31
C ALA A 350 -28.03 7.87 24.83
N MET A 351 -28.06 9.10 25.36
CA MET A 351 -28.21 9.34 26.80
C MET A 351 -29.51 8.73 27.35
N GLN A 352 -30.59 8.71 26.56
CA GLN A 352 -31.85 8.08 26.93
C GLN A 352 -31.81 6.55 26.82
N ASN A 353 -30.94 6.01 25.97
CA ASN A 353 -30.80 4.57 25.68
C ASN A 353 -29.58 3.92 26.35
N GLY A 354 -29.15 4.43 27.51
CA GLY A 354 -28.05 3.83 28.29
C GLY A 354 -26.67 4.03 27.68
N GLY A 355 -26.45 5.11 26.93
CA GLY A 355 -25.17 5.50 26.34
C GLY A 355 -24.85 4.84 24.99
N LYS A 356 -25.82 4.15 24.38
CA LYS A 356 -25.64 3.47 23.09
C LYS A 356 -26.12 4.33 21.93
N ILE A 357 -25.23 4.58 20.98
CA ILE A 357 -25.54 5.26 19.72
C ILE A 357 -26.15 4.26 18.74
N ASP A 358 -27.16 4.71 17.99
CA ASP A 358 -27.70 3.98 16.85
C ASP A 358 -26.73 4.10 15.67
N ASP A 359 -25.89 3.07 15.49
CA ASP A 359 -24.87 3.04 14.44
C ASP A 359 -25.47 3.17 13.03
N GLU A 360 -26.70 2.71 12.81
CA GLU A 360 -27.33 2.81 11.50
C GLU A 360 -27.61 4.27 11.14
N LYS A 361 -28.23 5.01 12.07
CA LYS A 361 -28.45 6.46 11.91
C LYS A 361 -27.14 7.24 11.83
N TYR A 362 -26.13 6.84 12.61
CA TYR A 362 -24.83 7.48 12.59
C TYR A 362 -24.14 7.31 11.23
N ILE A 363 -24.15 6.10 10.66
CA ILE A 363 -23.60 5.85 9.32
C ILE A 363 -24.38 6.61 8.25
N ASP A 364 -25.72 6.66 8.32
CA ASP A 364 -26.53 7.41 7.35
C ASP A 364 -26.20 8.91 7.38
N LEU A 365 -25.96 9.44 8.58
CA LEU A 365 -25.52 10.82 8.78
C LEU A 365 -24.16 11.08 8.11
N VAL A 366 -23.16 10.22 8.34
CA VAL A 366 -21.84 10.34 7.71
C VAL A 366 -21.92 10.16 6.19
N ASN A 367 -22.67 9.16 5.71
CA ASN A 367 -22.86 8.89 4.28
C ASN A 367 -23.44 10.10 3.54
N LYS A 368 -24.47 10.72 4.10
CA LYS A 368 -25.12 11.92 3.55
C LYS A 368 -24.16 13.10 3.49
N ASN A 369 -23.47 13.40 4.60
CA ASN A 369 -22.72 14.64 4.72
C ASN A 369 -21.31 14.57 4.10
N SER A 370 -20.72 13.39 4.04
CA SER A 370 -19.46 13.13 3.33
C SER A 370 -19.65 12.58 1.90
N ASN A 371 -20.89 12.48 1.41
CA ASN A 371 -21.23 12.02 0.06
C ASN A 371 -20.56 10.68 -0.34
N LEU A 372 -20.57 9.71 0.57
CA LEU A 372 -19.86 8.43 0.38
C LEU A 372 -20.55 7.51 -0.63
N ASN A 373 -21.83 7.74 -0.94
CA ASN A 373 -22.64 6.94 -1.87
C ASN A 373 -22.63 5.44 -1.52
N LEU A 374 -22.78 5.11 -0.23
CA LEU A 374 -22.75 3.73 0.25
C LEU A 374 -23.88 2.89 -0.36
N SER A 375 -23.55 1.71 -0.89
CA SER A 375 -24.54 0.69 -1.22
C SER A 375 -25.08 0.00 0.05
N ALA A 376 -26.18 -0.77 -0.09
CA ALA A 376 -26.71 -1.56 1.02
C ALA A 376 -25.67 -2.56 1.57
N ASN A 377 -24.87 -3.17 0.68
CA ASN A 377 -23.79 -4.07 1.06
C ASN A 377 -22.67 -3.32 1.79
N ASP A 378 -22.28 -2.13 1.33
CA ASP A 378 -21.28 -1.32 2.02
C ASP A 378 -21.73 -0.96 3.44
N LYS A 379 -22.98 -0.52 3.59
CA LYS A 379 -23.57 -0.20 4.90
C LYS A 379 -23.56 -1.41 5.84
N ALA A 380 -23.95 -2.59 5.34
CA ALA A 380 -23.95 -3.81 6.13
C ALA A 380 -22.56 -4.20 6.63
N SER A 381 -21.54 -4.16 5.76
CA SER A 381 -20.15 -4.45 6.14
C SER A 381 -19.61 -3.46 7.19
N ILE A 382 -19.92 -2.17 7.04
CA ILE A 382 -19.51 -1.13 7.99
C ILE A 382 -20.17 -1.37 9.35
N LEU A 383 -21.47 -1.66 9.39
CA LEU A 383 -22.20 -2.00 10.62
C LEU A 383 -21.57 -3.20 11.33
N VAL A 384 -21.25 -4.25 10.58
CA VAL A 384 -20.64 -5.47 11.11
C VAL A 384 -19.26 -5.19 11.71
N LEU A 385 -18.39 -4.42 11.05
CA LEU A 385 -17.10 -4.00 11.62
C LEU A 385 -17.27 -3.14 12.89
N ARG A 386 -18.21 -2.18 12.86
CA ARG A 386 -18.45 -1.30 14.01
C ARG A 386 -18.96 -2.06 15.24
N SER A 387 -19.74 -3.11 15.02
CA SER A 387 -20.27 -3.97 16.09
C SER A 387 -19.20 -4.71 16.89
N ILE A 388 -17.98 -4.81 16.37
CA ILE A 388 -16.85 -5.51 17.02
C ILE A 388 -15.72 -4.59 17.44
N THR A 389 -15.88 -3.27 17.35
CA THR A 389 -14.85 -2.26 17.66
C THR A 389 -14.16 -2.49 18.99
N GLU A 390 -14.89 -2.82 20.06
CA GLU A 390 -14.32 -3.10 21.38
C GLU A 390 -13.33 -4.28 21.40
N GLN A 391 -13.45 -5.20 20.44
CA GLN A 391 -12.61 -6.40 20.32
C GLN A 391 -11.37 -6.17 19.44
N LEU A 392 -11.32 -5.03 18.73
CA LEU A 392 -10.26 -4.70 17.77
C LEU A 392 -9.14 -3.82 18.37
N GLY A 393 -9.04 -3.69 19.70
CA GLY A 393 -7.95 -2.95 20.32
C GLY A 393 -7.93 -1.46 19.95
N SER A 394 -6.79 -0.94 19.48
CA SER A 394 -6.60 0.48 19.15
C SER A 394 -7.33 0.89 17.86
N ILE A 395 -7.29 0.07 16.81
CA ILE A 395 -8.04 0.34 15.55
C ILE A 395 -9.56 0.34 15.77
N GLY A 396 -10.03 -0.37 16.80
CA GLY A 396 -11.42 -0.30 17.25
C GLY A 396 -11.90 1.11 17.59
N ALA A 397 -11.02 1.94 18.18
CA ALA A 397 -11.35 3.34 18.51
C ALA A 397 -11.56 4.17 17.24
N ASP A 398 -10.73 3.97 16.21
CA ASP A 398 -10.87 4.65 14.94
C ASP A 398 -12.12 4.20 14.20
N LEU A 399 -12.39 2.89 14.15
CA LEU A 399 -13.56 2.32 13.50
C LEU A 399 -14.89 2.78 14.14
N ALA A 400 -14.89 3.02 15.45
CA ALA A 400 -16.04 3.59 16.15
C ALA A 400 -16.27 5.06 15.78
N SER A 401 -15.20 5.81 15.49
CA SER A 401 -15.28 7.24 15.17
C SER A 401 -15.98 7.54 13.84
N ARG A 402 -16.18 8.83 13.57
CA ARG A 402 -16.72 9.33 12.31
C ARG A 402 -15.89 8.88 11.10
N GLU A 403 -14.58 9.12 11.15
CA GLU A 403 -13.66 8.71 10.08
C GLU A 403 -13.56 7.20 9.96
N GLY A 404 -13.92 6.48 11.03
CA GLY A 404 -14.10 5.03 11.06
C GLY A 404 -15.06 4.50 10.00
N VAL A 405 -16.07 5.28 9.60
CA VAL A 405 -17.00 4.89 8.53
C VAL A 405 -16.28 4.81 7.17
N LYS A 406 -15.42 5.79 6.86
CA LYS A 406 -14.59 5.78 5.65
C LYS A 406 -13.53 4.67 5.72
N LEU A 407 -12.88 4.51 6.88
CA LEU A 407 -11.90 3.44 7.12
C LEU A 407 -12.51 2.05 6.90
N ALA A 408 -13.70 1.80 7.48
CA ALA A 408 -14.42 0.54 7.30
C ALA A 408 -14.78 0.27 5.83
N LEU A 409 -15.18 1.31 5.09
CA LEU A 409 -15.42 1.21 3.64
C LEU A 409 -14.13 0.87 2.88
N GLN A 410 -12.99 1.46 3.25
CA GLN A 410 -11.69 1.17 2.63
C GLN A 410 -11.24 -0.27 2.91
N ILE A 411 -11.36 -0.74 4.16
CA ILE A 411 -11.07 -2.14 4.53
C ILE A 411 -11.96 -3.11 3.74
N LYS A 412 -13.25 -2.78 3.57
CA LYS A 412 -14.16 -3.55 2.72
C LYS A 412 -13.66 -3.57 1.27
N LYS A 413 -13.33 -2.41 0.69
CA LYS A 413 -12.83 -2.32 -0.69
C LYS A 413 -11.53 -3.11 -0.90
N ASP A 414 -10.61 -3.09 0.06
CA ASP A 414 -9.38 -3.88 0.01
C ASP A 414 -9.66 -5.39 0.09
N THR A 415 -10.64 -5.77 0.92
CA THR A 415 -11.12 -7.16 1.00
C THR A 415 -11.81 -7.59 -0.29
N ASP A 416 -12.63 -6.72 -0.89
CA ASP A 416 -13.27 -6.94 -2.18
C ASP A 416 -12.23 -7.08 -3.30
N ASN A 417 -11.16 -6.28 -3.28
CA ASN A 417 -10.07 -6.37 -4.25
C ASN A 417 -9.25 -7.66 -4.08
N THR A 418 -8.98 -8.07 -2.84
CA THR A 418 -8.36 -9.36 -2.52
C THR A 418 -9.24 -10.50 -3.03
N GLY A 419 -10.54 -10.45 -2.72
CA GLY A 419 -11.54 -11.41 -3.18
C GLY A 419 -11.61 -11.49 -4.70
N LYS A 420 -11.58 -10.35 -5.41
CA LYS A 420 -11.46 -10.29 -6.88
C LYS A 420 -10.18 -10.94 -7.37
N SER A 421 -9.03 -10.68 -6.76
CA SER A 421 -7.77 -11.33 -7.18
C SER A 421 -7.79 -12.85 -6.95
N VAL A 422 -8.46 -13.31 -5.89
CA VAL A 422 -8.65 -14.73 -5.57
C VAL A 422 -9.79 -15.39 -6.38
N SER A 423 -10.77 -14.64 -6.88
CA SER A 423 -11.95 -15.15 -7.61
C SER A 423 -11.84 -15.00 -9.14
N ASN A 424 -11.30 -13.90 -9.64
CA ASN A 424 -11.08 -13.64 -11.08
C ASN A 424 -10.04 -14.59 -11.69
N LEU A 425 -9.19 -15.12 -10.83
CA LEU A 425 -8.23 -16.17 -11.07
C LEU A 425 -8.49 -17.16 -9.96
N ASN A 426 -8.98 -18.34 -10.24
CA ASN A 426 -8.32 -19.61 -9.96
C ASN A 426 -6.92 -19.57 -9.22
N SER A 427 -6.65 -18.73 -8.22
CA SER A 427 -5.41 -18.54 -7.44
C SER A 427 -4.11 -18.41 -8.27
N ALA A 428 -3.00 -18.04 -7.63
CA ALA A 428 -1.69 -18.37 -8.20
C ALA A 428 -1.58 -19.85 -8.53
N SER A 429 -2.22 -20.69 -7.72
CA SER A 429 -2.20 -22.14 -7.80
C SER A 429 -2.82 -22.71 -9.09
N SER A 430 -3.90 -22.14 -9.67
CA SER A 430 -4.36 -22.62 -11.01
C SER A 430 -3.76 -21.89 -12.22
N ALA A 431 -3.20 -20.70 -12.06
CA ALA A 431 -2.29 -20.15 -13.09
C ALA A 431 -1.06 -21.07 -13.25
N VAL A 432 -0.50 -21.49 -12.11
CA VAL A 432 0.58 -22.48 -12.03
C VAL A 432 0.14 -23.84 -12.58
N ASN A 433 -1.05 -24.34 -12.21
CA ASN A 433 -1.60 -25.57 -12.79
C ASN A 433 -1.71 -25.47 -14.32
N THR A 434 -2.12 -24.33 -14.87
CA THR A 434 -2.21 -24.12 -16.33
C THR A 434 -0.84 -24.22 -17.00
N THR A 435 0.16 -23.50 -16.50
CA THR A 435 1.52 -23.54 -17.05
C THR A 435 2.20 -24.89 -16.87
N MET A 436 1.95 -25.58 -15.75
CA MET A 436 2.42 -26.93 -15.51
C MET A 436 1.76 -27.95 -16.46
N ASN A 437 0.46 -27.80 -16.72
CA ASN A 437 -0.25 -28.61 -17.72
C ASN A 437 0.28 -28.38 -19.12
N ILE A 438 0.65 -27.15 -19.49
CA ILE A 438 1.29 -26.86 -20.79
C ILE A 438 2.65 -27.60 -20.88
N SER A 439 3.47 -27.55 -19.83
CA SER A 439 4.74 -28.31 -19.80
C SER A 439 4.50 -29.82 -19.89
N ASN A 440 3.53 -30.36 -19.14
CA ASN A 440 3.22 -31.78 -19.21
C ASN A 440 2.65 -32.17 -20.59
N ASP A 441 1.88 -31.31 -21.25
CA ASP A 441 1.41 -31.52 -22.63
C ASP A 441 2.56 -31.51 -23.65
N VAL A 442 3.53 -30.60 -23.52
CA VAL A 442 4.76 -30.59 -24.34
C VAL A 442 5.52 -31.90 -24.16
N SER A 443 5.66 -32.34 -22.91
CA SER A 443 6.35 -33.57 -22.53
C SER A 443 5.68 -34.80 -23.12
N ILE A 444 4.38 -34.97 -22.90
CA ILE A 444 3.57 -36.08 -23.40
C ILE A 444 3.51 -36.05 -24.93
N GLY A 445 3.24 -34.89 -25.54
CA GLY A 445 3.19 -34.72 -26.99
C GLY A 445 4.49 -35.14 -27.69
N SER A 446 5.63 -34.83 -27.08
CA SER A 446 6.93 -35.34 -27.56
C SER A 446 6.97 -36.86 -27.56
N ARG A 447 6.45 -37.52 -26.51
CA ARG A 447 6.40 -39.00 -26.44
C ARG A 447 5.47 -39.58 -27.50
N VAL A 448 4.33 -38.94 -27.74
CA VAL A 448 3.40 -39.33 -28.81
C VAL A 448 4.04 -39.20 -30.18
N ALA A 449 4.73 -38.10 -30.47
CA ALA A 449 5.46 -37.94 -31.72
C ALA A 449 6.55 -39.01 -31.88
N MET A 450 7.30 -39.33 -30.82
CA MET A 450 8.30 -40.41 -30.87
C MET A 450 7.70 -41.79 -31.19
N LEU A 451 6.60 -42.16 -30.52
CA LEU A 451 5.91 -43.44 -30.75
C LEU A 451 5.48 -43.59 -32.21
N ASN A 452 5.03 -42.49 -32.82
CA ASN A 452 4.55 -42.45 -34.19
C ASN A 452 5.65 -42.19 -35.23
N ASN A 453 6.94 -42.31 -34.87
CA ASN A 453 8.03 -42.08 -35.81
C ASN A 453 8.15 -43.25 -36.81
N PRO A 454 7.89 -43.02 -38.11
CA PRO A 454 7.92 -44.09 -39.12
C PRO A 454 9.33 -44.61 -39.42
N PHE A 455 10.37 -43.86 -39.05
CA PHE A 455 11.75 -44.23 -39.28
C PHE A 455 12.28 -45.26 -38.28
N GLY A 456 11.76 -45.36 -37.04
CA GLY A 456 12.31 -46.19 -35.94
C GLY A 456 12.32 -47.71 -36.12
N THR A 457 12.29 -48.22 -37.35
CA THR A 457 12.18 -49.63 -37.72
C THR A 457 12.91 -49.99 -39.03
N TYR A 458 13.80 -49.15 -39.57
CA TYR A 458 14.36 -49.41 -40.91
C TYR A 458 15.25 -50.68 -40.93
N ALA A 459 15.98 -50.97 -39.84
CA ALA A 459 16.80 -52.17 -39.71
C ALA A 459 15.99 -53.47 -39.52
N SER A 460 14.93 -53.46 -38.70
CA SER A 460 14.09 -54.65 -38.44
C SER A 460 13.18 -55.00 -39.64
N LYS A 461 12.82 -54.02 -40.49
CA LYS A 461 12.10 -54.21 -41.76
C LYS A 461 12.88 -55.04 -42.78
N MET A 462 14.21 -54.98 -42.81
CA MET A 462 15.04 -55.75 -43.76
C MET A 462 15.21 -57.22 -43.36
N ASN A 463 15.04 -57.58 -42.08
CA ASN A 463 15.32 -58.93 -41.59
C ASN A 463 14.16 -59.93 -41.81
N GLY A 464 12.96 -59.43 -42.14
CA GLY A 464 11.76 -60.24 -42.41
C GLY A 464 11.34 -60.31 -43.89
N LEU A 465 11.98 -59.55 -44.78
CA LEU A 465 11.63 -59.50 -46.20
C LEU A 465 12.25 -60.69 -46.96
N LYS A 466 11.55 -61.82 -46.99
CA LYS A 466 11.67 -62.75 -48.11
C LYS A 466 10.84 -62.18 -49.26
N PHE A 467 11.54 -61.73 -50.31
CA PHE A 467 10.92 -61.24 -51.54
C PHE A 467 9.95 -62.27 -52.13
N ALA A 468 8.66 -61.97 -52.05
CA ALA A 468 7.64 -62.49 -52.95
C ALA A 468 6.59 -61.38 -53.17
N ALA A 469 6.42 -61.01 -54.43
CA ALA A 469 5.49 -59.99 -54.89
C ALA A 469 4.03 -60.41 -54.65
N LEU A 470 3.17 -59.43 -54.34
CA LEU A 470 1.86 -59.15 -54.97
C LEU A 470 1.09 -58.13 -54.12
N ASP A 471 0.42 -57.20 -54.81
CA ASP A 471 -0.45 -56.15 -54.29
C ASP A 471 -1.32 -56.60 -53.10
N SER A 472 -1.11 -56.00 -51.92
CA SER A 472 -2.20 -55.75 -50.96
C SER A 472 -1.83 -54.66 -49.95
N ASP A 473 -2.86 -53.90 -49.62
CA ASP A 473 -2.93 -52.64 -48.86
C ASP A 473 -2.60 -52.81 -47.36
N MET A 474 -1.48 -53.46 -47.02
CA MET A 474 -1.02 -53.62 -45.63
C MET A 474 -0.05 -52.49 -45.25
N ARG A 475 -0.56 -51.51 -44.49
CA ARG A 475 0.27 -50.49 -43.84
C ARG A 475 1.00 -51.10 -42.63
N PRO A 476 2.30 -50.81 -42.41
CA PRO A 476 3.10 -51.47 -41.38
C PRO A 476 2.59 -51.14 -39.96
N SER A 477 2.50 -52.15 -39.09
CA SER A 477 2.42 -51.98 -37.64
C SER A 477 3.78 -51.50 -37.10
N TYR A 478 3.77 -50.50 -36.21
CA TYR A 478 4.94 -49.79 -35.70
C TYR A 478 5.47 -50.49 -34.43
N VAL A 479 6.25 -51.56 -34.59
CA VAL A 479 6.85 -52.27 -33.44
C VAL A 479 8.18 -51.59 -33.06
N ASN A 480 8.24 -51.01 -31.87
CA ASN A 480 9.47 -50.52 -31.25
C ASN A 480 10.04 -51.63 -30.35
N GLU A 481 11.34 -51.95 -30.45
CA GLU A 481 11.95 -53.04 -29.65
C GLU A 481 12.05 -52.70 -28.15
N TYR A 482 11.93 -51.44 -27.77
CA TYR A 482 11.98 -50.98 -26.37
C TYR A 482 10.58 -50.83 -25.79
N THR A 483 10.21 -51.70 -24.85
CA THR A 483 8.87 -51.74 -24.26
C THR A 483 8.67 -50.70 -23.16
N ASN A 484 9.73 -50.20 -22.52
CA ASN A 484 9.62 -49.29 -21.38
C ASN A 484 10.55 -48.07 -21.55
N SER A 485 10.16 -46.96 -20.94
CA SER A 485 11.04 -45.81 -20.81
C SER A 485 10.83 -45.05 -19.50
N VAL A 486 11.91 -44.41 -19.05
CA VAL A 486 11.89 -43.41 -17.99
C VAL A 486 12.32 -42.08 -18.57
N TRP A 487 11.71 -40.99 -18.09
CA TRP A 487 12.04 -39.65 -18.53
C TRP A 487 11.98 -38.66 -17.39
N ALA A 488 12.74 -37.58 -17.54
CA ALA A 488 12.78 -36.47 -16.60
C ALA A 488 12.90 -35.16 -17.37
N ASN A 489 12.10 -34.15 -16.99
CA ASN A 489 12.12 -32.82 -17.61
C ASN A 489 12.26 -31.77 -16.52
N ALA A 490 13.06 -30.73 -16.79
CA ALA A 490 13.07 -29.49 -16.04
C ALA A 490 12.35 -28.42 -16.87
N PHE A 491 11.53 -27.60 -16.23
CA PHE A 491 10.78 -26.54 -16.91
C PHE A 491 10.76 -25.25 -16.10
N GLY A 492 10.64 -24.14 -16.82
CA GLY A 492 10.38 -22.82 -16.29
C GLY A 492 9.15 -22.22 -16.98
N GLY A 493 8.43 -21.35 -16.28
CA GLY A 493 7.24 -20.72 -16.84
C GLY A 493 6.95 -19.36 -16.25
N ALA A 494 6.13 -18.61 -16.97
CA ALA A 494 5.67 -17.29 -16.58
C ALA A 494 4.16 -17.17 -16.79
N ASN A 495 3.48 -16.63 -15.78
CA ASN A 495 2.07 -16.28 -15.82
C ASN A 495 2.00 -14.75 -15.85
N ILE A 496 1.50 -14.17 -16.95
CA ILE A 496 1.41 -12.72 -17.13
C ILE A 496 -0.07 -12.35 -17.13
N ILE A 497 -0.47 -11.54 -16.15
CA ILE A 497 -1.85 -11.08 -15.99
C ILE A 497 -1.82 -9.57 -15.82
N ASP A 498 -2.34 -8.84 -16.82
CA ASP A 498 -2.42 -7.37 -16.82
C ASP A 498 -1.08 -6.62 -16.64
N GLY A 499 0.04 -7.27 -16.95
CA GLY A 499 1.39 -6.70 -16.82
C GLY A 499 2.17 -7.20 -15.61
N ASP A 500 1.49 -7.74 -14.60
CA ASP A 500 2.12 -8.41 -13.47
C ASP A 500 2.50 -9.85 -13.85
N SER A 501 3.70 -10.26 -13.43
CA SER A 501 4.27 -11.55 -13.80
C SER A 501 4.56 -12.43 -12.58
N GLY A 502 4.05 -13.65 -12.62
CA GLY A 502 4.39 -14.73 -11.70
C GLY A 502 5.32 -15.73 -12.36
N ALA A 503 6.47 -16.00 -11.74
CA ALA A 503 7.44 -16.98 -12.24
C ALA A 503 7.29 -18.31 -11.52
N MET A 504 7.55 -19.40 -12.25
CA MET A 504 7.58 -20.74 -11.69
C MET A 504 8.64 -21.59 -12.35
N TYR A 505 9.12 -22.59 -11.63
CA TYR A 505 10.05 -23.60 -12.13
C TYR A 505 9.78 -24.93 -11.45
N GLY A 506 10.11 -26.01 -12.14
CA GLY A 506 9.78 -27.33 -11.66
C GLY A 506 10.47 -28.44 -12.44
N ALA A 507 10.18 -29.66 -11.99
CA ALA A 507 10.65 -30.86 -12.64
C ALA A 507 9.53 -31.90 -12.69
N THR A 508 9.48 -32.64 -13.80
CA THR A 508 8.60 -33.79 -13.98
C THR A 508 9.45 -35.04 -14.18
N VAL A 509 9.11 -36.12 -13.50
CA VAL A 509 9.63 -37.46 -13.78
C VAL A 509 8.48 -38.36 -14.20
N GLY A 510 8.73 -39.25 -15.16
CA GLY A 510 7.69 -40.14 -15.63
C GLY A 510 8.23 -41.45 -16.17
N VAL A 511 7.33 -42.42 -16.22
CA VAL A 511 7.56 -43.73 -16.79
C VAL A 511 6.44 -44.02 -17.77
N ASP A 512 6.79 -44.58 -18.92
CA ASP A 512 5.81 -45.06 -19.88
C ASP A 512 6.18 -46.44 -20.41
N LYS A 513 5.13 -47.17 -20.79
CA LYS A 513 5.21 -48.51 -21.34
C LYS A 513 4.33 -48.61 -22.56
N GLN A 514 4.89 -49.17 -23.63
CA GLN A 514 4.12 -49.63 -24.77
C GLN A 514 3.51 -51.00 -24.41
N ALA A 515 2.21 -51.03 -24.14
CA ALA A 515 1.51 -52.25 -23.69
C ALA A 515 1.30 -53.23 -24.85
N ASN A 516 1.06 -52.71 -26.05
CA ASN A 516 0.99 -53.43 -27.31
C ASN A 516 1.30 -52.44 -28.46
N ASP A 517 1.21 -52.89 -29.71
CA ASP A 517 1.51 -52.10 -30.90
C ASP A 517 0.71 -50.78 -30.99
N ASP A 518 -0.48 -50.73 -30.38
CA ASP A 518 -1.44 -49.62 -30.53
C ASP A 518 -1.62 -48.77 -29.26
N VAL A 519 -1.05 -49.18 -28.12
CA VAL A 519 -1.33 -48.55 -26.82
C VAL A 519 -0.04 -48.24 -26.06
N LEU A 520 0.18 -46.95 -25.81
CA LEU A 520 1.14 -46.46 -24.83
C LEU A 520 0.39 -45.95 -23.61
N TRP A 521 0.82 -46.34 -22.41
CA TRP A 521 0.35 -45.73 -21.17
C TRP A 521 1.54 -45.32 -20.32
N GLY A 522 1.36 -44.26 -19.55
CA GLY A 522 2.39 -43.75 -18.67
C GLY A 522 1.83 -43.05 -17.45
N ALA A 523 2.70 -42.88 -16.47
CA ALA A 523 2.44 -42.13 -15.26
C ALA A 523 3.59 -41.15 -15.03
N TYR A 524 3.28 -40.01 -14.45
CA TYR A 524 4.27 -38.99 -14.13
C TYR A 524 3.97 -38.31 -12.80
N PHE A 525 5.02 -37.78 -12.21
CA PHE A 525 4.96 -36.92 -11.05
C PHE A 525 5.66 -35.61 -11.37
N THR A 526 5.01 -34.50 -11.08
CA THR A 526 5.53 -33.15 -11.27
C THR A 526 5.59 -32.42 -9.93
N TYR A 527 6.73 -31.77 -9.70
CA TYR A 527 6.88 -30.75 -8.66
C TYR A 527 7.12 -29.39 -9.31
N ALA A 528 6.45 -28.35 -8.83
CA ALA A 528 6.72 -26.97 -9.23
C ALA A 528 6.65 -26.01 -8.03
N ASN A 529 7.66 -25.16 -7.92
CA ASN A 529 7.62 -24.01 -7.03
C ASN A 529 7.18 -22.77 -7.82
N ALA A 530 6.31 -21.96 -7.23
CA ALA A 530 5.81 -20.75 -7.85
C ALA A 530 5.74 -19.61 -6.85
N LYS A 531 6.06 -18.41 -7.34
CA LYS A 531 5.83 -17.16 -6.64
C LYS A 531 5.11 -16.20 -7.57
N ILE A 532 3.95 -15.72 -7.13
CA ILE A 532 3.17 -14.69 -7.81
C ILE A 532 3.12 -13.47 -6.92
N LYS A 533 3.35 -12.31 -7.54
CA LYS A 533 3.28 -11.03 -6.88
C LYS A 533 2.40 -10.10 -7.73
N ASP A 534 1.39 -9.57 -7.09
CA ASP A 534 0.58 -8.42 -7.51
C ASP A 534 0.87 -7.27 -6.51
N ASN A 535 0.45 -6.04 -6.80
CA ASN A 535 0.79 -4.84 -6.02
C ASN A 535 0.58 -5.02 -4.51
N ASN A 536 -0.54 -5.65 -4.11
CA ASN A 536 -0.92 -5.81 -2.70
C ASN A 536 -1.03 -7.28 -2.25
N LEU A 537 -0.65 -8.24 -3.09
CA LEU A 537 -0.81 -9.68 -2.83
C LEU A 537 0.43 -10.46 -3.28
N GLU A 538 1.01 -11.24 -2.39
CA GLU A 538 2.06 -12.21 -2.69
C GLU A 538 1.55 -13.62 -2.36
N GLN A 539 1.68 -14.54 -3.31
CA GLN A 539 1.37 -15.95 -3.11
C GLN A 539 2.59 -16.81 -3.46
N LYS A 540 2.96 -17.69 -2.53
CA LYS A 540 3.98 -18.72 -2.74
C LYS A 540 3.31 -20.07 -2.68
N SER A 541 3.50 -20.90 -3.70
CA SER A 541 2.94 -22.25 -3.70
C SER A 541 3.96 -23.31 -4.09
N ASP A 542 3.89 -24.43 -3.39
CA ASP A 542 4.51 -25.69 -3.77
C ASP A 542 3.44 -26.56 -4.41
N ASN A 543 3.71 -27.13 -5.57
CA ASN A 543 2.69 -27.81 -6.37
C ASN A 543 3.16 -29.23 -6.65
N PHE A 544 2.36 -30.19 -6.24
CA PHE A 544 2.64 -31.62 -6.42
C PHE A 544 1.52 -32.23 -7.25
N GLN A 545 1.84 -32.68 -8.46
CA GLN A 545 0.87 -33.28 -9.38
C GLN A 545 1.27 -34.71 -9.70
N LEU A 546 0.30 -35.62 -9.58
CA LEU A 546 0.40 -36.99 -10.05
C LEU A 546 -0.54 -37.15 -11.23
N GLY A 547 -0.04 -37.64 -12.36
CA GLY A 547 -0.84 -37.83 -13.56
C GLY A 547 -0.59 -39.15 -14.26
N MET A 548 -1.58 -39.54 -15.05
CA MET A 548 -1.54 -40.69 -15.95
C MET A 548 -1.98 -40.25 -17.34
N TYR A 549 -1.41 -40.88 -18.36
CA TYR A 549 -1.76 -40.63 -19.75
C TYR A 549 -1.77 -41.92 -20.54
N SER A 550 -2.54 -41.92 -21.62
CA SER A 550 -2.59 -43.02 -22.58
C SER A 550 -2.76 -42.47 -23.99
N THR A 551 -2.07 -43.08 -24.93
CA THR A 551 -2.21 -42.84 -26.36
C THR A 551 -2.60 -44.16 -27.01
N ILE A 552 -3.73 -44.14 -27.70
CA ILE A 552 -4.36 -45.31 -28.29
C ILE A 552 -4.55 -45.05 -29.79
N ASN A 553 -3.94 -45.89 -30.63
CA ASN A 553 -4.15 -45.89 -32.07
C ASN A 553 -5.39 -46.75 -32.40
N ILE A 554 -6.46 -46.16 -32.94
CA ILE A 554 -7.76 -46.82 -33.16
C ILE A 554 -8.06 -46.89 -34.66
N ALA A 555 -7.84 -48.05 -35.27
CA ALA A 555 -7.66 -48.15 -36.72
C ALA A 555 -6.45 -47.30 -37.17
N PRO A 556 -5.58 -47.75 -38.09
CA PRO A 556 -4.22 -47.21 -38.26
C PRO A 556 -4.10 -45.71 -38.66
N GLN A 557 -5.22 -44.98 -38.69
CA GLN A 557 -5.32 -43.57 -39.02
C GLN A 557 -5.94 -42.70 -37.91
N TRP A 558 -6.45 -43.24 -36.79
CA TRP A 558 -6.91 -42.40 -35.67
C TRP A 558 -6.05 -42.58 -34.43
N GLU A 559 -5.81 -41.46 -33.74
CA GLU A 559 -5.06 -41.42 -32.49
C GLU A 559 -5.95 -40.76 -31.42
N LEU A 560 -6.16 -41.47 -30.32
CA LEU A 560 -6.87 -41.02 -29.13
C LEU A 560 -5.86 -40.79 -28.01
N ASN A 561 -5.83 -39.57 -27.46
CA ASN A 561 -5.01 -39.22 -26.31
C ASN A 561 -5.90 -38.97 -25.10
N LEU A 562 -5.57 -39.62 -24.00
CA LEU A 562 -6.23 -39.52 -22.70
C LEU A 562 -5.21 -39.04 -21.66
N LYS A 563 -5.60 -38.13 -20.79
CA LYS A 563 -4.80 -37.70 -19.63
C LYS A 563 -5.72 -37.41 -18.45
N ALA A 564 -5.28 -37.83 -17.27
CA ALA A 564 -5.92 -37.53 -16.00
C ALA A 564 -4.84 -37.15 -14.97
N TYR A 565 -5.13 -36.18 -14.11
CA TYR A 565 -4.23 -35.80 -13.02
C TYR A 565 -4.98 -35.40 -11.76
N ALA A 566 -4.29 -35.53 -10.63
CA ALA A 566 -4.64 -34.94 -9.35
C ALA A 566 -3.45 -34.15 -8.83
N GLN A 567 -3.71 -33.00 -8.22
CA GLN A 567 -2.68 -32.10 -7.69
C GLN A 567 -3.08 -31.54 -6.33
N VAL A 568 -2.06 -31.37 -5.48
CA VAL A 568 -2.16 -30.63 -4.22
C VAL A 568 -1.19 -29.46 -4.25
N SER A 569 -1.65 -28.31 -3.76
CA SER A 569 -0.90 -27.05 -3.78
C SER A 569 -0.94 -26.36 -2.43
N PRO A 570 -0.04 -26.71 -1.48
CA PRO A 570 0.22 -25.87 -0.33
C PRO A 570 0.57 -24.44 -0.77
N THR A 571 -0.18 -23.47 -0.27
CA THR A 571 -0.11 -22.06 -0.66
C THR A 571 -0.02 -21.20 0.60
N LYS A 572 0.98 -20.31 0.61
CA LYS A 572 1.09 -19.21 1.55
C LYS A 572 0.71 -17.93 0.84
N GLN A 573 -0.16 -17.15 1.45
CA GLN A 573 -0.67 -15.91 0.92
C GLN A 573 -0.39 -14.79 1.91
N ASP A 574 0.24 -13.74 1.42
CA ASP A 574 0.47 -12.50 2.15
C ASP A 574 -0.24 -11.39 1.39
N ASN A 575 -1.03 -10.54 2.05
CA ASN A 575 -1.60 -9.35 1.44
C ASN A 575 -1.44 -8.12 2.34
N VAL A 576 -1.39 -6.94 1.73
CA VAL A 576 -1.28 -5.67 2.46
C VAL A 576 -2.55 -4.87 2.21
N GLN A 577 -3.23 -4.55 3.30
CA GLN A 577 -4.46 -3.76 3.32
C GLN A 577 -4.20 -2.46 4.10
N ILE A 578 -5.14 -1.51 4.01
CA ILE A 578 -5.05 -0.23 4.72
C ILE A 578 -4.89 -0.39 6.24
N ASP A 579 -5.43 -1.46 6.82
CA ASP A 579 -5.39 -1.78 8.25
C ASP A 579 -4.25 -2.73 8.65
N GLY A 580 -3.40 -3.12 7.70
CA GLY A 580 -2.16 -3.84 8.00
C GLY A 580 -1.85 -4.99 7.06
N ALA A 581 -0.85 -5.78 7.43
CA ALA A 581 -0.46 -6.98 6.71
C ALA A 581 -1.29 -8.19 7.19
N TYR A 582 -1.71 -9.00 6.23
CA TYR A 582 -2.44 -10.23 6.45
C TYR A 582 -1.67 -11.42 5.91
N ASN A 583 -1.81 -12.56 6.57
CA ASN A 583 -1.29 -13.83 6.10
C ASN A 583 -2.35 -14.94 6.17
N SER A 584 -2.26 -15.89 5.24
CA SER A 584 -3.04 -17.11 5.27
C SER A 584 -2.28 -18.30 4.69
N ASP A 585 -2.56 -19.48 5.24
CA ASP A 585 -2.00 -20.75 4.81
C ASP A 585 -3.15 -21.71 4.46
N TYR A 586 -3.14 -22.25 3.24
CA TYR A 586 -4.12 -23.23 2.79
C TYR A 586 -3.54 -24.22 1.78
N THR A 587 -4.22 -25.35 1.56
CA THR A 587 -3.80 -26.35 0.58
C THR A 587 -4.90 -26.60 -0.45
N SER A 588 -4.77 -25.99 -1.62
CA SER A 588 -5.70 -26.17 -2.72
C SER A 588 -5.53 -27.55 -3.37
N LYS A 589 -6.60 -28.06 -3.97
CA LYS A 589 -6.65 -29.34 -4.67
C LYS A 589 -7.16 -29.14 -6.09
N PHE A 590 -6.56 -29.85 -7.05
CA PHE A 590 -6.95 -29.80 -8.45
C PHE A 590 -7.11 -31.19 -9.02
N LEU A 591 -8.07 -31.33 -9.93
CA LEU A 591 -8.25 -32.52 -10.75
C LEU A 591 -8.49 -32.08 -12.19
N GLY A 592 -7.90 -32.81 -13.13
CA GLY A 592 -8.14 -32.57 -14.54
C GLY A 592 -8.24 -33.86 -15.33
N LEU A 593 -9.15 -33.86 -16.31
CA LEU A 593 -9.37 -34.94 -17.26
C LEU A 593 -9.38 -34.34 -18.65
N SER A 594 -8.69 -34.98 -19.60
CA SER A 594 -8.65 -34.54 -20.99
C SER A 594 -8.68 -35.73 -21.94
N ALA A 595 -9.46 -35.60 -23.00
CA ALA A 595 -9.52 -36.57 -24.08
C ALA A 595 -9.53 -35.82 -25.42
N ASN A 596 -8.62 -36.14 -26.33
CA ASN A 596 -8.65 -35.65 -27.70
C ASN A 596 -8.46 -36.79 -28.70
N ALA A 597 -9.16 -36.71 -29.83
CA ALA A 597 -9.09 -37.68 -30.90
C ALA A 597 -8.87 -36.96 -32.23
N GLY A 598 -7.98 -37.51 -33.06
CA GLY A 598 -7.67 -36.94 -34.36
C GLY A 598 -7.31 -37.99 -35.38
N ARG A 599 -7.53 -37.65 -36.66
CA ARG A 599 -7.14 -38.50 -37.79
C ARG A 599 -5.76 -38.08 -38.29
N VAL A 600 -4.84 -39.02 -38.42
CA VAL A 600 -3.47 -38.79 -38.89
C VAL A 600 -3.42 -38.92 -40.42
N PHE A 601 -2.88 -37.90 -41.08
CA PHE A 601 -2.63 -37.85 -42.52
C PHE A 601 -1.12 -37.79 -42.78
N ASP A 602 -0.65 -38.56 -43.76
CA ASP A 602 0.73 -38.55 -44.26
C ASP A 602 0.75 -37.88 -45.65
N PHE A 603 1.67 -36.93 -45.85
CA PHE A 603 1.73 -36.09 -47.05
C PHE A 603 3.07 -36.11 -47.80
N SER A 604 4.15 -36.62 -47.21
CA SER A 604 5.50 -36.46 -47.80
C SER A 604 6.40 -37.65 -47.49
N ASP A 605 6.19 -38.77 -48.18
CA ASP A 605 6.99 -39.99 -48.09
C ASP A 605 7.27 -40.43 -46.63
N ASN A 606 6.25 -40.42 -45.76
CA ASN A 606 6.37 -40.71 -44.32
C ASN A 606 7.32 -39.77 -43.55
N THR A 607 7.48 -38.51 -43.96
CA THR A 607 8.31 -37.54 -43.22
C THR A 607 7.50 -36.40 -42.58
N LEU A 608 6.29 -36.13 -43.09
CA LEU A 608 5.41 -35.07 -42.61
C LEU A 608 4.01 -35.61 -42.34
N PHE A 609 3.55 -35.46 -41.11
CA PHE A 609 2.25 -35.91 -40.64
C PHE A 609 1.44 -34.75 -40.10
N ILE A 610 0.14 -34.76 -40.38
CA ILE A 610 -0.81 -33.77 -39.86
C ILE A 610 -1.97 -34.52 -39.21
N LYS A 611 -2.26 -34.20 -37.96
CA LYS A 611 -3.37 -34.74 -37.19
C LYS A 611 -4.30 -33.60 -36.76
N PRO A 612 -5.33 -33.22 -37.55
CA PRO A 612 -6.45 -32.45 -37.02
C PRO A 612 -7.14 -33.25 -35.91
N PHE A 613 -7.48 -32.58 -34.82
CA PHE A 613 -8.12 -33.20 -33.66
C PHE A 613 -9.19 -32.31 -33.04
N ALA A 614 -10.10 -32.96 -32.33
CA ALA A 614 -11.04 -32.32 -31.41
C ALA A 614 -10.97 -33.02 -30.05
N GLY A 615 -11.24 -32.27 -28.98
CA GLY A 615 -11.15 -32.80 -27.63
C GLY A 615 -12.09 -32.12 -26.64
N ILE A 616 -12.17 -32.73 -25.46
CA ILE A 616 -12.91 -32.24 -24.31
C ILE A 616 -12.02 -32.31 -23.07
N ASN A 617 -12.11 -31.27 -22.23
CA ASN A 617 -11.39 -31.21 -20.97
C ASN A 617 -12.36 -30.87 -19.83
N TYR A 618 -12.11 -31.47 -18.67
CA TYR A 618 -12.77 -31.14 -17.41
C TYR A 618 -11.72 -30.73 -16.39
N TYR A 619 -11.98 -29.64 -15.69
CA TYR A 619 -11.13 -29.10 -14.64
C TYR A 619 -11.95 -28.87 -13.38
N PHE A 620 -11.42 -29.35 -12.26
CA PHE A 620 -11.96 -29.12 -10.93
C PHE A 620 -10.88 -28.48 -10.05
N SER A 621 -11.26 -27.45 -9.30
CA SER A 621 -10.43 -26.89 -8.24
C SER A 621 -11.20 -26.74 -6.95
N TYR A 622 -10.49 -26.90 -5.84
CA TYR A 622 -11.01 -26.71 -4.50
C TYR A 622 -9.99 -25.98 -3.64
N THR A 623 -10.40 -24.85 -3.08
CA THR A 623 -9.66 -24.12 -2.04
C THR A 623 -10.43 -24.30 -0.73
N PRO A 624 -9.80 -24.89 0.31
CA PRO A 624 -10.47 -25.07 1.59
C PRO A 624 -10.71 -23.72 2.29
N SER A 625 -11.62 -23.72 3.27
CA SER A 625 -11.78 -22.56 4.15
C SER A 625 -10.49 -22.31 4.91
N HIS A 626 -10.16 -21.04 5.11
CA HIS A 626 -8.95 -20.62 5.78
C HIS A 626 -9.15 -19.25 6.42
N THR A 627 -8.32 -18.93 7.40
CA THR A 627 -8.34 -17.64 8.08
C THR A 627 -7.23 -16.76 7.52
N GLU A 628 -7.59 -15.55 7.10
CA GLU A 628 -6.65 -14.45 6.89
C GLU A 628 -6.38 -13.78 8.25
N ASN A 629 -5.18 -13.97 8.79
CA ASN A 629 -4.78 -13.42 10.08
C ASN A 629 -4.18 -12.02 9.87
N GLY A 630 -4.70 -11.03 10.59
CA GLY A 630 -4.23 -9.65 10.59
C GLY A 630 -4.92 -8.86 11.69
N ALA A 631 -4.96 -7.53 11.56
CA ALA A 631 -5.62 -6.66 12.53
C ALA A 631 -7.12 -7.00 12.69
N ILE A 632 -7.78 -7.35 11.59
CA ILE A 632 -9.18 -7.76 11.53
C ILE A 632 -9.25 -9.12 10.84
N ALA A 633 -9.03 -10.19 11.60
CA ALA A 633 -9.00 -11.55 11.07
C ALA A 633 -10.32 -11.92 10.34
N LYS A 634 -10.19 -12.56 9.17
CA LYS A 634 -11.30 -12.91 8.28
C LYS A 634 -11.29 -14.40 7.99
N ASP A 635 -12.41 -15.07 8.21
CA ASP A 635 -12.62 -16.45 7.81
C ASP A 635 -13.17 -16.47 6.37
N ILE A 636 -12.39 -17.06 5.47
CA ILE A 636 -12.73 -17.22 4.07
C ILE A 636 -13.38 -18.58 3.87
N ASP A 637 -14.56 -18.59 3.28
CA ASP A 637 -15.29 -19.83 3.00
C ASP A 637 -14.58 -20.68 1.95
N SER A 638 -14.84 -21.99 1.98
CA SER A 638 -14.27 -22.88 0.98
C SER A 638 -14.89 -22.61 -0.39
N MET A 639 -14.06 -22.60 -1.43
CA MET A 639 -14.47 -22.32 -2.80
C MET A 639 -14.21 -23.52 -3.71
N LYS A 640 -15.18 -23.88 -4.54
CA LYS A 640 -15.04 -24.86 -5.63
C LYS A 640 -15.18 -24.17 -6.97
N ASN A 641 -14.49 -24.68 -7.97
CA ASN A 641 -14.72 -24.31 -9.36
C ASN A 641 -14.78 -25.55 -10.25
N ASN A 642 -15.76 -25.57 -11.15
CA ASN A 642 -16.00 -26.63 -12.12
C ASN A 642 -16.02 -26.03 -13.52
N SER A 643 -15.13 -26.53 -14.38
CA SER A 643 -15.02 -26.02 -15.74
C SER A 643 -14.98 -27.17 -16.75
N VAL A 644 -15.69 -27.02 -17.85
CA VAL A 644 -15.62 -27.91 -19.02
C VAL A 644 -15.24 -27.09 -20.23
N SER A 645 -14.24 -27.54 -20.96
CA SER A 645 -13.83 -26.93 -22.23
C SER A 645 -13.88 -27.93 -23.37
N VAL A 646 -14.05 -27.39 -24.57
CA VAL A 646 -13.87 -28.12 -25.83
C VAL A 646 -12.70 -27.51 -26.58
N GLU A 647 -11.94 -28.35 -27.27
CA GLU A 647 -10.78 -27.91 -28.04
C GLU A 647 -10.81 -28.43 -29.48
N VAL A 648 -10.24 -27.63 -30.38
CA VAL A 648 -9.99 -28.00 -31.77
C VAL A 648 -8.60 -27.50 -32.15
N GLY A 649 -7.85 -28.34 -32.86
CA GLY A 649 -6.50 -28.00 -33.26
C GLY A 649 -5.96 -28.92 -34.34
N ALA A 650 -4.70 -28.73 -34.67
CA ALA A 650 -3.96 -29.60 -35.56
C ALA A 650 -2.56 -29.81 -35.01
N GLU A 651 -2.10 -31.05 -35.02
CA GLU A 651 -0.73 -31.40 -34.67
C GLU A 651 0.05 -31.71 -35.95
N PHE A 652 1.16 -31.02 -36.14
CA PHE A 652 2.06 -31.17 -37.27
C PHE A 652 3.32 -31.84 -36.78
N ARG A 653 3.71 -32.98 -37.34
CA ARG A 653 4.93 -33.72 -36.98
C ARG A 653 5.82 -33.82 -38.21
N LYS A 654 7.08 -33.43 -38.07
CA LYS A 654 8.10 -33.64 -39.09
C LYS A 654 9.20 -34.51 -38.52
N TYR A 655 9.46 -35.63 -39.17
CA TYR A 655 10.50 -36.58 -38.82
C TYR A 655 11.69 -36.39 -39.76
N MET A 656 12.89 -36.24 -39.19
CA MET A 656 14.14 -36.12 -39.96
C MET A 656 14.86 -37.46 -40.08
N ASN A 657 14.73 -38.34 -39.09
CA ASN A 657 15.27 -39.70 -39.06
C ASN A 657 14.58 -40.52 -37.94
N GLU A 658 15.09 -41.73 -37.64
CA GLU A 658 14.57 -42.65 -36.60
C GLU A 658 14.40 -41.97 -35.23
N ASN A 659 15.18 -40.93 -34.97
CA ASN A 659 15.48 -40.45 -33.64
C ASN A 659 15.27 -38.93 -33.47
N SER A 660 15.19 -38.18 -34.57
CA SER A 660 15.06 -36.71 -34.59
C SER A 660 13.73 -36.29 -35.22
N TYR A 661 12.95 -35.50 -34.48
CA TYR A 661 11.67 -34.97 -34.93
C TYR A 661 11.36 -33.61 -34.31
N ILE A 662 10.47 -32.88 -34.95
CA ILE A 662 9.84 -31.67 -34.44
C ILE A 662 8.33 -31.80 -34.57
N PHE A 663 7.58 -31.32 -33.59
CA PHE A 663 6.14 -31.20 -33.65
C PHE A 663 5.67 -29.82 -33.22
N VAL A 664 4.55 -29.40 -33.80
CA VAL A 664 3.89 -28.12 -33.52
C VAL A 664 2.39 -28.36 -33.42
N THR A 665 1.76 -27.85 -32.37
CA THR A 665 0.34 -28.07 -32.08
C THR A 665 -0.36 -26.74 -31.75
N PRO A 666 -0.84 -25.99 -32.75
CA PRO A 666 -1.80 -24.92 -32.54
C PRO A 666 -3.18 -25.49 -32.20
N LYS A 667 -3.84 -24.91 -31.21
CA LYS A 667 -5.23 -25.22 -30.84
C LYS A 667 -5.97 -24.02 -30.27
N ILE A 668 -7.29 -24.08 -30.35
CA ILE A 668 -8.21 -23.17 -29.68
C ILE A 668 -9.00 -23.98 -28.66
N GLU A 669 -9.06 -23.49 -27.42
CA GLU A 669 -9.82 -24.08 -26.31
C GLU A 669 -10.91 -23.10 -25.88
N GLN A 670 -12.16 -23.57 -25.85
CA GLN A 670 -13.32 -22.79 -25.45
C GLN A 670 -13.96 -23.42 -24.21
N PHE A 671 -14.08 -22.65 -23.13
CA PHE A 671 -14.86 -23.05 -21.97
C PHE A 671 -16.36 -22.96 -22.31
N VAL A 672 -17.07 -24.07 -22.12
CA VAL A 672 -18.52 -24.18 -22.33
C VAL A 672 -19.29 -24.16 -21.02
N ILE A 673 -18.64 -24.62 -19.94
CA ILE A 673 -19.09 -24.53 -18.55
C ILE A 673 -17.94 -23.93 -17.74
N ASN A 674 -18.26 -22.93 -16.91
CA ASN A 674 -17.36 -22.38 -15.90
C ASN A 674 -18.22 -21.90 -14.73
N SER A 675 -18.13 -22.57 -13.59
CA SER A 675 -18.98 -22.34 -12.43
C SER A 675 -18.14 -22.42 -11.16
N GLY A 676 -17.87 -21.27 -10.58
CA GLY A 676 -17.21 -21.11 -9.29
C GLY A 676 -18.19 -20.71 -8.18
N ASP A 677 -17.83 -21.05 -6.94
CA ASP A 677 -18.44 -20.49 -5.74
C ASP A 677 -17.90 -19.07 -5.50
N ASP A 678 -18.72 -18.20 -4.93
CA ASP A 678 -18.35 -16.82 -4.61
C ASP A 678 -17.25 -16.78 -3.54
N TYR A 679 -16.38 -15.78 -3.62
CA TYR A 679 -15.46 -15.48 -2.53
C TYR A 679 -16.27 -14.85 -1.40
N THR A 680 -16.38 -15.52 -0.26
CA THR A 680 -17.10 -15.01 0.91
C THR A 680 -16.15 -14.90 2.08
N ALA A 681 -16.11 -13.70 2.67
CA ALA A 681 -15.32 -13.38 3.85
C ALA A 681 -16.26 -13.04 5.02
N ASN A 682 -16.04 -13.73 6.14
CA ASN A 682 -16.71 -13.50 7.41
C ASN A 682 -15.70 -12.95 8.42
N LEU A 683 -16.12 -12.13 9.38
CA LEU A 683 -15.23 -11.72 10.47
C LEU A 683 -14.95 -12.92 11.38
N ALA A 684 -13.68 -13.27 11.59
CA ALA A 684 -13.32 -14.49 12.33
C ALA A 684 -13.75 -14.44 13.81
N VAL A 685 -13.94 -13.23 14.36
CA VAL A 685 -14.27 -13.03 15.77
C VAL A 685 -15.68 -13.53 16.14
N ASN A 686 -16.63 -13.45 15.22
CA ASN A 686 -18.05 -13.74 15.45
C ASN A 686 -18.74 -14.46 14.27
N ASN A 687 -17.97 -14.80 13.23
CA ASN A 687 -18.42 -15.44 11.99
C ASN A 687 -19.57 -14.69 11.29
N THR A 688 -19.61 -13.36 11.37
CA THR A 688 -20.59 -12.55 10.65
C THR A 688 -20.13 -12.23 9.25
N PHE A 689 -21.04 -12.30 8.28
CA PHE A 689 -20.80 -11.90 6.90
C PHE A 689 -20.22 -10.49 6.80
N PHE A 690 -19.09 -10.36 6.10
CA PHE A 690 -18.42 -9.08 5.90
C PHE A 690 -18.41 -8.67 4.44
N ALA A 691 -17.96 -9.54 3.54
CA ALA A 691 -17.85 -9.23 2.12
C ALA A 691 -18.10 -10.48 1.27
N SER A 692 -18.64 -10.28 0.07
CA SER A 692 -18.69 -11.33 -0.94
C SER A 692 -18.46 -10.77 -2.33
N ILE A 693 -17.67 -11.51 -3.11
CA ILE A 693 -17.37 -11.23 -4.51
C ILE A 693 -17.86 -12.40 -5.34
N GLU A 694 -18.79 -12.10 -6.24
CA GLU A 694 -19.34 -13.07 -7.17
C GLU A 694 -18.23 -13.76 -7.97
N ALA A 695 -18.34 -15.08 -8.10
CA ALA A 695 -17.40 -15.86 -8.87
C ALA A 695 -17.41 -15.47 -10.34
N ASN A 696 -16.24 -15.46 -10.97
CA ASN A 696 -16.16 -15.16 -12.39
C ASN A 696 -16.55 -16.35 -13.27
N ASN A 697 -17.84 -16.42 -13.58
CA ASN A 697 -18.42 -17.49 -14.40
C ASN A 697 -18.35 -17.21 -15.92
N LYS A 698 -17.53 -16.23 -16.36
CA LYS A 698 -17.37 -15.96 -17.80
C LYS A 698 -16.75 -17.17 -18.50
N LYS A 699 -17.25 -17.43 -19.71
CA LYS A 699 -16.74 -18.46 -20.61
C LYS A 699 -15.53 -17.93 -21.36
N LYS A 700 -14.35 -18.40 -21.01
CA LYS A 700 -13.07 -17.96 -21.60
C LYS A 700 -12.75 -18.72 -22.88
N THR A 701 -12.04 -18.07 -23.79
CA THR A 701 -11.50 -18.67 -25.02
C THR A 701 -10.00 -18.46 -25.04
N TYR A 702 -9.22 -19.52 -25.21
CA TYR A 702 -7.77 -19.45 -25.28
C TYR A 702 -7.25 -19.96 -26.63
N GLY A 703 -6.26 -19.27 -27.16
CA GLY A 703 -5.39 -19.79 -28.20
C GLY A 703 -4.16 -20.40 -27.54
N GLN A 704 -3.76 -21.59 -27.97
CA GLN A 704 -2.58 -22.27 -27.44
C GLN A 704 -1.71 -22.78 -28.59
N ILE A 705 -0.40 -22.69 -28.40
CA ILE A 705 0.60 -23.29 -29.28
C ILE A 705 1.59 -24.06 -28.44
N ILE A 706 1.86 -25.30 -28.83
CA ILE A 706 2.93 -26.14 -28.28
C ILE A 706 3.92 -26.43 -29.41
N VAL A 707 5.20 -26.35 -29.10
CA VAL A 707 6.31 -26.71 -30.00
C VAL A 707 7.25 -27.61 -29.22
N GLY A 708 7.69 -28.71 -29.81
CA GLY A 708 8.70 -29.55 -29.20
C GLY A 708 9.51 -30.32 -30.23
N GLY A 709 10.68 -30.79 -29.81
CA GLY A 709 11.56 -31.59 -30.65
C GLY A 709 12.46 -32.47 -29.82
N ASN A 710 13.01 -33.50 -30.45
CA ASN A 710 13.90 -34.47 -29.81
C ASN A 710 15.18 -34.64 -30.61
N VAL A 711 16.30 -34.77 -29.90
CA VAL A 711 17.63 -35.08 -30.42
C VAL A 711 18.23 -36.19 -29.56
N ASP A 712 18.67 -37.27 -30.18
CA ASP A 712 19.23 -38.40 -29.46
C ASP A 712 20.74 -38.25 -29.25
N PHE A 713 21.23 -38.65 -28.07
CA PHE A 713 22.67 -38.78 -27.79
C PHE A 713 23.17 -40.21 -28.06
N THR A 714 22.33 -41.22 -27.76
CA THR A 714 22.58 -42.64 -28.03
C THR A 714 21.26 -43.34 -28.40
N ASN A 715 21.30 -44.62 -28.77
CA ASN A 715 20.08 -45.40 -29.05
C ASN A 715 19.13 -45.52 -27.84
N GLN A 716 19.64 -45.35 -26.62
CA GLN A 716 18.87 -45.46 -25.38
C GLN A 716 18.58 -44.10 -24.74
N LEU A 717 19.43 -43.08 -24.97
CA LEU A 717 19.36 -41.78 -24.32
C LEU A 717 19.02 -40.66 -25.31
N SER A 718 17.95 -39.93 -25.04
CA SER A 718 17.53 -38.76 -25.84
C SER A 718 17.31 -37.50 -25.03
N MET A 719 17.37 -36.35 -25.72
CA MET A 719 17.11 -35.02 -25.20
C MET A 719 15.91 -34.38 -25.90
N ASN A 720 14.98 -33.88 -25.12
CA ASN A 720 13.80 -33.14 -25.60
C ASN A 720 13.93 -31.66 -25.26
N LEU A 721 13.53 -30.81 -26.19
CA LEU A 721 13.36 -29.37 -26.00
C LEU A 721 11.93 -29.01 -26.38
N GLY A 722 11.30 -28.12 -25.61
CA GLY A 722 9.97 -27.67 -25.97
C GLY A 722 9.54 -26.38 -25.31
N PHE A 723 8.54 -25.76 -25.93
CA PHE A 723 7.96 -24.49 -25.57
C PHE A 723 6.44 -24.55 -25.73
N GLY A 724 5.71 -23.87 -24.86
CA GLY A 724 4.28 -23.72 -24.98
C GLY A 724 3.82 -22.33 -24.56
N ALA A 725 2.80 -21.82 -25.23
CA ALA A 725 2.15 -20.57 -24.92
C ALA A 725 0.64 -20.71 -24.98
N LYS A 726 -0.09 -20.11 -24.03
CA LYS A 726 -1.55 -20.03 -23.99
C LYS A 726 -1.97 -18.59 -23.71
N GLN A 727 -2.82 -18.04 -24.57
CA GLN A 727 -3.22 -16.64 -24.57
C GLN A 727 -4.74 -16.54 -24.57
N ILE A 728 -5.30 -15.68 -23.69
CA ILE A 728 -6.73 -15.38 -23.75
C ILE A 728 -7.07 -14.59 -25.01
N LEU A 729 -8.10 -15.05 -25.74
CA LEU A 729 -8.61 -14.45 -26.96
C LEU A 729 -9.95 -13.74 -26.73
N ALA A 730 -10.81 -14.32 -25.89
CA ALA A 730 -12.12 -13.78 -25.55
C ALA A 730 -12.56 -14.19 -24.13
N GLY A 731 -13.56 -13.49 -23.59
CA GLY A 731 -14.05 -13.72 -22.23
C GLY A 731 -13.18 -13.09 -21.14
N LYS A 732 -12.51 -11.97 -21.44
CA LYS A 732 -11.67 -11.24 -20.47
C LYS A 732 -12.45 -10.85 -19.22
N VAL A 733 -11.74 -10.89 -18.11
CA VAL A 733 -12.20 -10.52 -16.79
C VAL A 733 -11.57 -9.19 -16.45
N ASP A 734 -12.38 -8.19 -16.07
CA ASP A 734 -11.90 -6.82 -15.76
C ASP A 734 -10.97 -6.21 -16.82
N ASN A 735 -11.20 -6.54 -18.10
CA ASN A 735 -10.37 -6.16 -19.25
C ASN A 735 -8.90 -6.62 -19.20
N LYS A 736 -8.53 -7.47 -18.23
CA LYS A 736 -7.18 -8.01 -18.06
C LYS A 736 -6.85 -9.04 -19.15
N ASN A 737 -5.62 -8.99 -19.65
CA ASN A 737 -5.05 -10.01 -20.52
C ASN A 737 -4.38 -11.10 -19.70
N GLU A 738 -4.53 -12.36 -20.11
CA GLU A 738 -3.89 -13.52 -19.50
C GLU A 738 -3.00 -14.23 -20.54
N THR A 739 -1.73 -14.42 -20.19
CA THR A 739 -0.74 -15.14 -20.99
C THR A 739 0.03 -16.13 -20.12
N TYR A 740 0.11 -17.38 -20.53
CA TYR A 740 0.82 -18.44 -19.84
C TYR A 740 1.91 -18.97 -20.76
N LEU A 741 3.16 -18.98 -20.30
CA LEU A 741 4.33 -19.40 -21.06
C LEU A 741 5.06 -20.52 -20.31
N SER A 742 5.55 -21.51 -21.04
CA SER A 742 6.34 -22.61 -20.52
C SER A 742 7.48 -22.95 -21.47
N GLY A 743 8.67 -23.17 -20.93
CA GLY A 743 9.83 -23.70 -21.65
C GLY A 743 10.42 -24.86 -20.86
N GLN A 744 10.84 -25.91 -21.57
CA GLN A 744 11.35 -27.12 -20.93
C GLN A 744 12.50 -27.79 -21.68
N VAL A 745 13.30 -28.52 -20.91
CA VAL A 745 14.36 -29.40 -21.37
C VAL A 745 14.25 -30.75 -20.67
N GLY A 746 14.43 -31.83 -21.41
CA GLY A 746 14.15 -33.17 -20.94
C GLY A 746 15.17 -34.20 -21.37
N LEU A 747 15.31 -35.25 -20.57
CA LEU A 747 16.07 -36.46 -20.90
C LEU A 747 15.13 -37.67 -20.85
N LYS A 748 15.39 -38.65 -21.71
CA LYS A 748 14.66 -39.92 -21.73
C LYS A 748 15.64 -41.08 -21.89
N TYR A 749 15.39 -42.15 -21.14
CA TYR A 749 16.13 -43.40 -21.22
C TYR A 749 15.18 -44.56 -21.54
N LYS A 750 15.48 -45.30 -22.60
CA LYS A 750 14.71 -46.47 -23.09
C LYS A 750 15.39 -47.78 -22.64
N PHE A 751 14.60 -48.76 -22.19
CA PHE A 751 15.12 -50.07 -21.75
C PHE A 751 14.14 -51.23 -21.93
#